data_AF-A0A9P6P738-F1
#
_entry.id   AF-A0A9P6P738-F1
#
_cell.length_a   1.000
_cell.length_b   1.000
_cell.length_c   1.000
_cell.angle_alpha   90.00
_cell.angle_beta   90.00
_cell.angle_gamma   90.00
#
_symmetry.space_group_name_H-M   'P 1'
#
loop_
_entity.id
_entity.type
_entity.pdbx_description
1 polymer ?
#
loop_
_entity_poly.entity_id
_entity_poly.type
_entity_poly.pdbx_seq_one_letter_code
_entity_poly.pdbx_strand_id
1 'polypeptide(L)'
;MTSISFGEVDSVMNSSEGQGRVALDHAPDMQYELLQTNCMLMSATIQFLRTSWFEYMKAAYKLRKAYKMYEQMFEMVTGQRACEYAASLRKKHPRRKKSFKRTSASSSVLNELGEPDIVSLSSIFASSSHAWSEKRFNIFHRKASVDTIISSAASTSSLPTRIKRRSLSTQTNQDTLAGRKLSNSNNAIDSGIYFGIGLFSLIFSLLPPKGRIVGGKIQSFDLCGITLVNKILNTLGFHSSRPFALHLLQKSYSTQGLYSSLSALTLLAYYTNLSLFIHPKLLPSSLSLENARAILDQMKQKYPCGKIWKLLEGKLCKMEGKTRKGVEILRDARRRDNARSKVPKDAHTKESPSGKKNGTMVNELAQLQALAVYEMGWGQIFLGDHFQASETFFRLESMNNWSRAFYHYIATCCMFADDEYDKAAVEFLQIPSILDRKRQMGGRLLPNEIFAEHRIRRWKAKARELSKKEKAGTSRASRDARKLSILDGNVLKQVVVVNPLWELIYLWNGISQLTSRMLEGMKEKLELAMADKTQSPSEQALLHLLLGVAVRELGDYTKAELYLRKTIQMEDRVGEDRWVIPYAMYEMAALRCFQQHQIKDARDWIQRSENYSLRHSHAAEENSNAPENGDSDWESRLHVRCQLLLEKLDDKNEIYTI
;
A
#
# COMPACT_ATOMS: atom_id res chain seq x y z
N MET A 1 -47.71 4.66 -34.24
CA MET A 1 -47.86 5.55 -35.42
C MET A 1 -47.01 6.77 -35.16
N THR A 2 -46.06 7.17 -36.01
CA THR A 2 -45.79 6.79 -37.42
C THR A 2 -44.35 6.34 -37.64
N SER A 3 -44.19 5.41 -38.58
CA SER A 3 -42.92 4.94 -39.16
C SER A 3 -42.52 5.78 -40.38
N ILE A 4 -41.24 5.79 -40.74
CA ILE A 4 -40.71 5.77 -42.12
C ILE A 4 -39.28 5.21 -42.06
N SER A 5 -38.86 4.50 -43.11
CA SER A 5 -37.57 3.80 -43.22
C SER A 5 -36.98 3.90 -44.64
N PHE A 6 -35.78 3.32 -44.80
CA PHE A 6 -35.01 3.03 -46.03
C PHE A 6 -34.15 4.13 -46.68
N GLY A 7 -32.95 3.70 -47.08
CA GLY A 7 -31.98 4.48 -47.87
C GLY A 7 -30.51 4.04 -47.75
N GLU A 8 -30.18 2.78 -48.04
CA GLU A 8 -28.78 2.37 -48.33
C GLU A 8 -28.48 2.52 -49.83
N VAL A 9 -27.31 3.07 -50.20
CA VAL A 9 -26.63 2.83 -51.49
C VAL A 9 -25.11 2.88 -51.26
N ASP A 10 -24.38 1.96 -51.89
CA ASP A 10 -22.95 1.66 -51.70
C ASP A 10 -21.93 2.55 -52.44
N SER A 11 -20.75 2.69 -51.80
CA SER A 11 -19.37 2.67 -52.35
C SER A 11 -18.93 3.55 -53.55
N VAL A 12 -17.71 4.13 -53.46
CA VAL A 12 -16.53 3.75 -54.29
C VAL A 12 -15.25 4.54 -53.91
N MET A 13 -14.18 3.79 -53.63
CA MET A 13 -12.71 4.04 -53.71
C MET A 13 -12.02 5.37 -53.35
N ASN A 14 -11.10 5.24 -52.38
CA ASN A 14 -9.68 5.68 -52.36
C ASN A 14 -9.24 7.04 -52.93
N SER A 15 -8.71 7.89 -52.05
CA SER A 15 -7.39 8.52 -52.24
C SER A 15 -6.64 8.63 -50.90
N SER A 16 -5.34 8.33 -50.91
CA SER A 16 -4.54 8.02 -49.72
C SER A 16 -3.66 9.18 -49.23
N GLU A 17 -4.26 10.32 -48.88
CA GLU A 17 -3.56 11.51 -48.35
C GLU A 17 -4.29 12.15 -47.14
N GLY A 18 -4.70 11.36 -46.15
CA GLY A 18 -5.54 11.84 -45.04
C GLY A 18 -4.93 11.83 -43.62
N GLN A 19 -3.93 10.98 -43.35
CA GLN A 19 -3.56 10.63 -41.96
C GLN A 19 -2.83 11.73 -41.16
N GLY A 20 -2.36 12.80 -41.81
CA GLY A 20 -1.73 13.94 -41.13
C GLY A 20 -2.69 15.04 -40.65
N ARG A 21 -3.91 15.13 -41.20
CA ARG A 21 -4.83 16.26 -40.92
C ARG A 21 -5.90 15.98 -39.86
N VAL A 22 -6.39 14.74 -39.75
CA VAL A 22 -7.49 14.38 -38.82
C VAL A 22 -7.12 14.55 -37.34
N ALA A 23 -5.83 14.42 -36.99
CA ALA A 23 -5.33 14.58 -35.63
C ALA A 23 -5.29 16.04 -35.14
N LEU A 24 -5.39 17.03 -36.02
CA LEU A 24 -5.23 18.45 -35.66
C LEU A 24 -6.51 19.11 -35.12
N ASP A 25 -7.69 18.70 -35.58
CA ASP A 25 -8.98 19.31 -35.14
C ASP A 25 -9.47 18.81 -33.78
N HIS A 26 -9.05 17.62 -33.32
CA HIS A 26 -9.55 16.99 -32.08
C HIS A 26 -8.78 17.39 -30.81
N ALA A 27 -7.71 18.19 -30.95
CA ALA A 27 -6.81 18.56 -29.84
C ALA A 27 -7.44 19.37 -28.69
N PRO A 28 -8.37 20.34 -28.90
CA PRO A 28 -9.00 21.04 -27.77
C PRO A 28 -9.97 20.13 -27.01
N ASP A 29 -10.77 19.32 -27.69
CA ASP A 29 -11.78 18.45 -27.06
C ASP A 29 -11.14 17.38 -26.17
N MET A 30 -10.04 16.77 -26.61
CA MET A 30 -9.28 15.81 -25.79
C MET A 30 -8.70 16.45 -24.50
N GLN A 31 -8.38 17.75 -24.49
CA GLN A 31 -7.92 18.42 -23.25
C GLN A 31 -9.07 18.54 -22.24
N TYR A 32 -10.26 18.92 -22.69
CA TYR A 32 -11.45 19.00 -21.84
C TYR A 32 -11.88 17.61 -21.35
N GLU A 33 -11.85 16.58 -22.21
CA GLU A 33 -12.19 15.21 -21.84
C GLU A 33 -11.20 14.64 -20.80
N LEU A 34 -9.89 14.87 -20.99
CA LEU A 34 -8.85 14.46 -20.04
C LEU A 34 -9.02 15.17 -18.69
N LEU A 35 -9.32 16.47 -18.69
CA LEU A 35 -9.57 17.23 -17.46
C LEU A 35 -10.84 16.73 -16.74
N GLN A 36 -11.94 16.53 -17.48
CA GLN A 36 -13.19 15.99 -16.95
C GLN A 36 -12.99 14.60 -16.34
N THR A 37 -12.21 13.75 -17.00
CA THR A 37 -11.86 12.40 -16.52
C THR A 37 -11.05 12.45 -15.21
N ASN A 38 -10.09 13.38 -15.10
CA ASN A 38 -9.33 13.60 -13.86
C ASN A 38 -10.19 14.15 -12.71
N CYS A 39 -11.09 15.10 -12.98
CA CYS A 39 -12.07 15.58 -12.00
C CYS A 39 -13.02 14.45 -11.54
N MET A 40 -13.43 13.57 -12.46
CA MET A 40 -14.27 12.41 -12.14
C MET A 40 -13.54 11.40 -11.26
N LEU A 41 -12.25 11.15 -11.53
CA LEU A 41 -11.39 10.28 -10.70
C LEU A 41 -11.23 10.87 -9.29
N MET A 42 -10.89 12.15 -9.15
CA MET A 42 -10.79 12.82 -7.86
C MET A 42 -12.12 12.77 -7.08
N SER A 43 -13.24 12.98 -7.78
CA SER A 43 -14.58 12.85 -7.19
C SER A 43 -14.87 11.44 -6.70
N ALA A 44 -14.47 10.39 -7.45
CA ALA A 44 -14.58 9.01 -7.01
C ALA A 44 -13.73 8.73 -5.76
N THR A 45 -12.47 9.20 -5.72
CA THR A 45 -11.60 9.06 -4.54
C THR A 45 -12.22 9.69 -3.29
N ILE A 46 -12.75 10.91 -3.39
CA ILE A 46 -13.41 11.59 -2.26
C ILE A 46 -14.65 10.80 -1.79
N GLN A 47 -15.39 10.15 -2.70
CA GLN A 47 -16.54 9.33 -2.34
C GLN A 47 -16.14 8.01 -1.67
N PHE A 48 -15.05 7.36 -2.08
CA PHE A 48 -14.48 6.22 -1.35
C PHE A 48 -14.05 6.61 0.08
N LEU A 49 -13.62 7.85 0.32
CA LEU A 49 -13.20 8.30 1.66
C LEU A 49 -14.38 8.62 2.60
N ARG A 50 -15.63 8.65 2.12
CA ARG A 50 -16.83 9.00 2.91
C ARG A 50 -17.49 7.82 3.63
N THR A 51 -16.87 6.63 3.59
CA THR A 51 -17.27 5.43 4.37
C THR A 51 -18.77 5.12 4.36
N SER A 52 -19.44 5.33 3.21
CA SER A 52 -20.88 5.14 3.03
C SER A 52 -21.12 4.25 1.81
N TRP A 53 -21.92 3.19 1.98
CA TRP A 53 -22.22 2.22 0.92
C TRP A 53 -22.71 2.87 -0.39
N PHE A 54 -23.62 3.83 -0.28
CA PHE A 54 -24.17 4.50 -1.46
C PHE A 54 -23.13 5.37 -2.17
N GLU A 55 -22.19 5.96 -1.41
CA GLU A 55 -21.06 6.68 -1.99
C GLU A 55 -20.03 5.73 -2.61
N TYR A 56 -19.79 4.53 -2.05
CA TYR A 56 -18.95 3.50 -2.69
C TYR A 56 -19.49 3.06 -4.06
N MET A 57 -20.81 2.83 -4.18
CA MET A 57 -21.43 2.49 -5.46
C MET A 57 -21.26 3.61 -6.51
N LYS A 58 -21.49 4.87 -6.13
CA LYS A 58 -21.26 6.04 -6.99
C LYS A 58 -19.78 6.17 -7.38
N ALA A 59 -18.88 5.99 -6.43
CA ALA A 59 -17.43 6.09 -6.62
C ALA A 59 -16.95 5.07 -7.65
N ALA A 60 -17.36 3.81 -7.52
CA ALA A 60 -17.00 2.76 -8.46
C ALA A 60 -17.65 2.93 -9.84
N TYR A 61 -18.89 3.44 -9.93
CA TYR A 61 -19.49 3.82 -11.22
C TYR A 61 -18.65 4.91 -11.92
N LYS A 62 -18.28 5.97 -11.21
CA LYS A 62 -17.38 7.02 -11.72
C LYS A 62 -16.01 6.47 -12.10
N LEU A 63 -15.46 5.56 -11.31
CA LEU A 63 -14.18 4.90 -11.58
C LEU A 63 -14.22 4.10 -12.91
N ARG A 64 -15.31 3.34 -13.13
CA ARG A 64 -15.56 2.63 -14.40
C ARG A 64 -15.70 3.59 -15.58
N LYS A 65 -16.44 4.68 -15.41
CA LYS A 65 -16.66 5.68 -16.46
C LYS A 65 -15.34 6.37 -16.81
N ALA A 66 -14.56 6.79 -15.81
CA ALA A 66 -13.25 7.41 -16.01
C ALA A 66 -12.27 6.46 -16.72
N TYR A 67 -12.23 5.17 -16.37
CA TYR A 67 -11.42 4.19 -17.10
C TYR A 67 -11.83 4.10 -18.58
N LYS A 68 -13.14 4.03 -18.88
CA LYS A 68 -13.62 3.98 -20.28
C LYS A 68 -13.24 5.21 -21.09
N MET A 69 -13.36 6.41 -20.50
CA MET A 69 -12.93 7.65 -21.16
C MET A 69 -11.42 7.64 -21.43
N TYR A 70 -10.61 7.20 -20.46
CA TYR A 70 -9.18 6.98 -20.69
C TYR A 70 -8.88 5.96 -21.79
N GLU A 71 -9.67 4.88 -21.90
CA GLU A 71 -9.49 3.84 -22.93
C GLU A 71 -9.85 4.37 -24.33
N GLN A 72 -10.92 5.16 -24.45
CA GLN A 72 -11.31 5.85 -25.68
C GLN A 72 -10.22 6.86 -26.12
N MET A 73 -9.75 7.71 -25.20
CA MET A 73 -8.65 8.64 -25.47
C MET A 73 -7.34 7.90 -25.84
N PHE A 74 -7.06 6.75 -25.24
CA PHE A 74 -5.90 5.90 -25.58
C PHE A 74 -6.02 5.29 -26.99
N GLU A 75 -7.21 4.82 -27.37
CA GLU A 75 -7.48 4.28 -28.71
C GLU A 75 -7.33 5.37 -29.79
N MET A 76 -7.82 6.59 -29.52
CA MET A 76 -7.61 7.76 -30.40
C MET A 76 -6.14 8.13 -30.58
N VAL A 77 -5.34 8.18 -29.50
CA VAL A 77 -3.92 8.58 -29.55
C VAL A 77 -3.01 7.48 -30.12
N THR A 78 -3.32 6.20 -29.89
CA THR A 78 -2.42 5.08 -30.27
C THR A 78 -2.88 4.29 -31.49
N GLY A 79 -4.12 4.49 -31.95
CA GLY A 79 -4.74 3.74 -33.04
C GLY A 79 -5.02 2.26 -32.71
N GLN A 80 -4.93 1.87 -31.43
CA GLN A 80 -5.11 0.49 -30.96
C GLN A 80 -5.74 0.49 -29.56
N ARG A 81 -6.47 -0.58 -29.23
CA ARG A 81 -7.01 -0.73 -27.88
C ARG A 81 -5.90 -1.02 -26.88
N ALA A 82 -6.11 -0.63 -25.61
CA ALA A 82 -5.14 -0.89 -24.55
C ALA A 82 -4.78 -2.39 -24.40
N CYS A 83 -5.75 -3.28 -24.63
CA CYS A 83 -5.55 -4.74 -24.64
C CYS A 83 -4.68 -5.23 -25.83
N GLU A 84 -4.86 -4.67 -27.02
CA GLU A 84 -4.09 -4.98 -28.23
C GLU A 84 -2.66 -4.45 -28.12
N TYR A 85 -2.49 -3.23 -27.60
CA TYR A 85 -1.18 -2.65 -27.31
C TYR A 85 -0.41 -3.48 -26.26
N ALA A 86 -1.09 -3.93 -25.20
CA ALA A 86 -0.49 -4.85 -24.22
C ALA A 86 -0.11 -6.21 -24.85
N ALA A 87 -0.90 -6.71 -25.80
CA ALA A 87 -0.59 -7.94 -26.54
C ALA A 87 0.57 -7.76 -27.53
N SER A 88 0.69 -6.60 -28.19
CA SER A 88 1.77 -6.29 -29.13
C SER A 88 3.11 -6.09 -28.40
N LEU A 89 3.12 -5.46 -27.22
CA LEU A 89 4.29 -5.42 -26.32
C LEU A 89 4.76 -6.84 -25.92
N ARG A 90 3.83 -7.73 -25.56
CA ARG A 90 4.13 -9.15 -25.26
C ARG A 90 4.64 -9.95 -26.46
N LYS A 91 4.46 -9.45 -27.69
CA LYS A 91 5.04 -10.03 -28.91
C LYS A 91 6.40 -9.42 -29.25
N LYS A 92 6.59 -8.11 -29.03
CA LYS A 92 7.87 -7.39 -29.21
C LYS A 92 8.95 -7.82 -28.21
N HIS A 93 8.54 -8.15 -26.99
CA HIS A 93 9.36 -8.93 -26.04
C HIS A 93 8.81 -10.36 -25.99
N PRO A 94 9.21 -11.25 -26.92
CA PRO A 94 8.56 -12.55 -27.08
C PRO A 94 8.84 -13.47 -25.90
N ARG A 95 7.86 -13.62 -25.01
CA ARG A 95 7.74 -14.80 -24.16
C ARG A 95 7.62 -16.03 -25.05
N ARG A 96 8.72 -16.79 -25.23
CA ARG A 96 8.77 -18.01 -26.05
C ARG A 96 7.95 -19.14 -25.43
N LYS A 97 6.62 -19.08 -25.55
CA LYS A 97 5.75 -20.24 -25.31
C LYS A 97 5.85 -21.21 -26.49
N LYS A 98 6.48 -22.38 -26.28
CA LYS A 98 6.26 -23.53 -27.16
C LYS A 98 4.88 -24.12 -26.88
N SER A 99 4.13 -24.40 -27.95
CA SER A 99 2.82 -25.05 -27.88
C SER A 99 2.97 -26.52 -27.51
N PHE A 100 2.35 -26.94 -26.41
CA PHE A 100 2.03 -28.35 -26.18
C PHE A 100 0.59 -28.62 -26.64
N LYS A 101 0.41 -29.55 -27.59
CA LYS A 101 -0.91 -30.04 -27.98
C LYS A 101 -1.54 -30.75 -26.77
N ARG A 102 -2.74 -30.32 -26.36
CA ARG A 102 -3.59 -31.09 -25.45
C ARG A 102 -4.14 -32.29 -26.21
N THR A 103 -3.89 -33.50 -25.71
CA THR A 103 -4.81 -34.62 -25.95
C THR A 103 -6.02 -34.47 -25.04
N SER A 104 -7.19 -34.80 -25.56
CA SER A 104 -8.48 -34.67 -24.89
C SER A 104 -8.86 -35.94 -24.15
N ALA A 105 -9.29 -35.80 -22.90
CA ALA A 105 -10.17 -36.76 -22.25
C ALA A 105 -11.29 -35.96 -21.57
N SER A 106 -12.53 -36.32 -21.88
CA SER A 106 -13.75 -35.67 -21.41
C SER A 106 -14.53 -36.62 -20.50
N SER A 107 -14.94 -36.14 -19.32
CA SER A 107 -16.09 -36.68 -18.61
C SER A 107 -16.79 -35.57 -17.84
N SER A 108 -18.11 -35.55 -17.97
CA SER A 108 -19.03 -34.53 -17.48
C SER A 108 -19.70 -34.95 -16.17
N VAL A 109 -19.90 -34.01 -15.25
CA VAL A 109 -21.08 -33.95 -14.35
C VAL A 109 -21.49 -32.48 -14.20
N LEU A 110 -22.80 -32.23 -14.08
CA LEU A 110 -23.43 -30.91 -14.03
C LEU A 110 -23.57 -30.36 -12.60
N ASN A 111 -23.75 -29.04 -12.54
CA ASN A 111 -24.30 -28.19 -11.48
C ASN A 111 -24.93 -28.86 -10.25
N GLU A 112 -24.59 -28.34 -9.07
CA GLU A 112 -25.60 -27.94 -8.07
C GLU A 112 -25.14 -26.67 -7.33
N LEU A 113 -26.10 -25.88 -6.84
CA LEU A 113 -25.90 -24.48 -6.43
C LEU A 113 -25.67 -24.35 -4.91
N GLY A 114 -24.56 -23.72 -4.52
CA GLY A 114 -24.30 -23.24 -3.16
C GLY A 114 -23.63 -21.86 -3.21
N GLU A 115 -24.18 -20.89 -2.48
CA GLU A 115 -23.81 -19.46 -2.61
C GLU A 115 -22.42 -19.13 -2.01
N PRO A 116 -21.58 -18.30 -2.70
CA PRO A 116 -20.30 -17.88 -2.17
C PRO A 116 -20.18 -16.36 -1.87
N ASP A 117 -19.45 -16.07 -0.79
CA ASP A 117 -19.17 -14.75 -0.21
C ASP A 117 -17.64 -14.48 -0.02
N ILE A 118 -17.20 -13.42 0.71
CA ILE A 118 -15.93 -12.73 0.35
C ILE A 118 -15.13 -12.11 1.53
N VAL A 119 -13.78 -12.05 1.38
CA VAL A 119 -12.73 -11.46 2.27
C VAL A 119 -12.41 -9.95 2.00
N SER A 120 -11.88 -9.20 2.97
CA SER A 120 -11.69 -7.73 2.93
C SER A 120 -10.35 -7.23 2.33
N LEU A 121 -10.37 -6.09 1.59
CA LEU A 121 -9.20 -5.48 0.90
C LEU A 121 -8.55 -4.27 1.60
N SER A 122 -8.95 -3.90 2.82
CA SER A 122 -8.38 -2.72 3.51
C SER A 122 -6.85 -2.79 3.69
N SER A 123 -6.34 -4.01 3.86
CA SER A 123 -4.96 -4.43 4.08
C SER A 123 -3.95 -4.13 2.96
N ILE A 124 -4.31 -4.31 1.68
CA ILE A 124 -3.36 -4.14 0.55
C ILE A 124 -2.94 -2.67 0.37
N PHE A 125 -3.86 -1.74 0.66
CA PHE A 125 -3.63 -0.29 0.56
C PHE A 125 -3.30 0.36 1.92
N ALA A 126 -3.48 -0.37 3.03
CA ALA A 126 -3.23 0.13 4.38
C ALA A 126 -1.80 0.66 4.58
N SER A 127 -0.77 0.07 3.97
CA SER A 127 0.62 0.50 4.20
C SER A 127 1.00 1.87 3.64
N SER A 128 0.13 2.55 2.87
CA SER A 128 0.44 3.92 2.39
C SER A 128 -0.73 4.88 2.13
N SER A 129 -1.99 4.44 2.10
CA SER A 129 -3.10 5.31 1.64
C SER A 129 -4.36 5.31 2.52
N HIS A 130 -4.17 5.46 3.83
CA HIS A 130 -5.22 5.92 4.77
C HIS A 130 -4.82 7.22 5.49
N ALA A 131 -4.44 8.24 4.72
CA ALA A 131 -4.80 9.60 5.08
C ALA A 131 -6.33 9.78 4.90
N TRP A 132 -6.90 10.88 5.41
CA TRP A 132 -8.32 11.26 5.27
C TRP A 132 -9.33 10.44 6.10
N SER A 133 -9.49 10.81 7.38
CA SER A 133 -10.74 10.64 8.12
C SER A 133 -10.89 11.80 9.14
N GLU A 134 -12.12 12.02 9.61
CA GLU A 134 -12.61 13.35 10.01
C GLU A 134 -12.36 13.73 11.47
N LYS A 135 -11.98 15.01 11.69
CA LYS A 135 -12.32 15.79 12.91
C LYS A 135 -12.08 17.32 12.79
N ARG A 136 -12.24 17.90 11.59
CA ARG A 136 -12.06 19.36 11.35
C ARG A 136 -13.08 20.01 10.39
N PHE A 137 -14.33 19.55 10.37
CA PHE A 137 -15.43 20.25 9.67
C PHE A 137 -16.66 20.44 10.56
N ASN A 138 -16.48 21.09 11.72
CA ASN A 138 -17.57 21.53 12.60
C ASN A 138 -17.45 23.03 12.98
N ILE A 139 -16.96 23.87 12.05
CA ILE A 139 -16.82 25.34 12.23
C ILE A 139 -17.55 26.12 11.10
N PHE A 140 -18.47 25.48 10.36
CA PHE A 140 -19.34 26.17 9.39
C PHE A 140 -20.82 25.77 9.51
N HIS A 141 -21.35 25.84 10.73
CA HIS A 141 -22.78 26.10 10.95
C HIS A 141 -22.99 27.55 11.37
N ARG A 142 -22.98 28.46 10.39
CA ARG A 142 -23.80 29.68 10.45
C ARG A 142 -24.61 29.76 9.17
N LYS A 143 -25.94 29.78 9.29
CA LYS A 143 -26.84 30.13 8.20
C LYS A 143 -26.49 31.54 7.73
N ALA A 144 -26.17 31.68 6.45
CA ALA A 144 -26.32 32.92 5.70
C ALA A 144 -26.96 32.53 4.38
N SER A 145 -28.16 33.06 4.14
CA SER A 145 -28.96 32.86 2.93
C SER A 145 -28.22 33.43 1.71
N VAL A 146 -28.14 32.66 0.63
CA VAL A 146 -27.62 33.12 -0.67
C VAL A 146 -28.78 33.60 -1.52
N ASP A 147 -29.31 34.75 -1.12
CA ASP A 147 -30.05 35.67 -1.98
C ASP A 147 -29.30 37.01 -1.91
N THR A 148 -29.32 37.79 -3.00
CA THR A 148 -28.62 39.09 -3.14
C THR A 148 -27.09 39.04 -3.37
N ILE A 149 -26.61 38.45 -4.48
CA ILE A 149 -25.59 39.07 -5.38
C ILE A 149 -25.80 38.60 -6.85
N ILE A 150 -26.97 38.85 -7.44
CA ILE A 150 -27.18 38.76 -8.91
C ILE A 150 -28.01 39.98 -9.36
N SER A 151 -27.38 41.17 -9.36
CA SER A 151 -27.92 42.42 -9.94
C SER A 151 -26.86 43.52 -9.93
N SER A 152 -25.93 43.54 -10.89
CA SER A 152 -25.07 44.70 -11.23
C SER A 152 -24.05 44.43 -12.36
N ALA A 153 -24.49 43.92 -13.52
CA ALA A 153 -23.68 43.90 -14.76
C ALA A 153 -24.51 43.62 -16.03
N ALA A 154 -25.56 44.42 -16.30
CA ALA A 154 -26.37 44.25 -17.51
C ALA A 154 -26.91 45.59 -18.05
N SER A 155 -26.10 46.27 -18.86
CA SER A 155 -26.45 47.33 -19.84
C SER A 155 -25.16 48.02 -20.33
N THR A 156 -24.96 48.49 -21.56
CA THR A 156 -25.58 48.26 -22.90
C THR A 156 -24.67 48.99 -23.93
N SER A 157 -24.38 48.42 -25.12
CA SER A 157 -24.37 49.15 -26.43
C SER A 157 -23.77 48.37 -27.62
N SER A 158 -24.63 48.06 -28.59
CA SER A 158 -24.46 48.11 -30.07
C SER A 158 -23.14 47.74 -30.80
N LEU A 159 -23.28 46.79 -31.73
CA LEU A 159 -22.50 46.64 -32.98
C LEU A 159 -22.57 47.90 -33.90
N PRO A 160 -21.62 48.07 -34.84
CA PRO A 160 -21.92 47.61 -36.21
C PRO A 160 -20.76 46.91 -36.95
N THR A 161 -21.13 46.00 -37.85
CA THR A 161 -20.26 45.35 -38.85
C THR A 161 -20.11 46.19 -40.12
N ARG A 162 -18.88 46.49 -40.58
CA ARG A 162 -18.55 46.47 -42.02
C ARG A 162 -17.04 46.43 -42.31
N ILE A 163 -16.72 45.74 -43.40
CA ILE A 163 -15.37 45.41 -43.89
C ILE A 163 -14.66 46.63 -44.53
N LYS A 164 -13.36 46.78 -44.27
CA LYS A 164 -12.42 47.35 -45.26
C LYS A 164 -11.08 46.60 -45.20
N ARG A 165 -10.75 45.90 -46.29
CA ARG A 165 -9.43 45.27 -46.49
C ARG A 165 -8.35 46.35 -46.48
N ARG A 166 -7.26 46.15 -45.74
CA ARG A 166 -5.97 46.77 -46.03
C ARG A 166 -4.87 45.77 -45.75
N SER A 167 -4.30 45.24 -46.83
CA SER A 167 -3.14 44.36 -46.81
C SER A 167 -1.91 45.16 -46.40
N LEU A 168 -1.19 44.68 -45.39
CA LEU A 168 0.22 45.03 -45.19
C LEU A 168 0.98 43.78 -44.77
N SER A 169 2.07 43.50 -45.47
CA SER A 169 2.84 42.27 -45.39
C SER A 169 3.94 42.34 -44.33
N THR A 170 3.85 41.49 -43.32
CA THR A 170 4.99 41.11 -42.46
C THR A 170 4.91 39.62 -42.18
N GLN A 171 5.71 38.83 -42.89
CA GLN A 171 5.96 37.42 -42.60
C GLN A 171 7.05 37.26 -41.53
N THR A 172 7.13 36.02 -41.01
CA THR A 172 8.18 35.42 -40.17
C THR A 172 8.11 35.68 -38.65
N ASN A 173 8.30 34.58 -37.90
CA ASN A 173 8.42 34.45 -36.43
C ASN A 173 7.15 34.26 -35.56
N GLN A 174 6.00 33.84 -36.11
CA GLN A 174 4.90 33.29 -35.28
C GLN A 174 4.72 31.76 -35.40
N ASP A 175 4.95 31.15 -36.57
CA ASP A 175 4.65 29.73 -36.80
C ASP A 175 5.51 28.76 -35.96
N THR A 176 6.77 29.11 -35.68
CA THR A 176 7.67 28.30 -34.84
C THR A 176 7.27 28.31 -33.36
N LEU A 177 6.65 29.38 -32.86
CA LEU A 177 6.16 29.46 -31.48
C LEU A 177 4.80 28.77 -31.32
N ALA A 178 3.93 28.90 -32.32
CA ALA A 178 2.63 28.21 -32.36
C ALA A 178 2.83 26.68 -32.46
N GLY A 179 3.65 26.21 -33.41
CA GLY A 179 3.94 24.79 -33.57
C GLY A 179 4.60 24.17 -32.33
N ARG A 180 5.51 24.90 -31.65
CA ARG A 180 6.16 24.44 -30.42
C ARG A 180 5.25 24.46 -29.19
N LYS A 181 4.24 25.35 -29.14
CA LYS A 181 3.18 25.28 -28.12
C LYS A 181 2.25 24.09 -28.38
N LEU A 182 1.83 23.90 -29.63
CA LEU A 182 0.92 22.81 -30.01
C LEU A 182 1.54 21.42 -29.79
N SER A 183 2.81 21.22 -30.15
CA SER A 183 3.52 19.96 -29.88
C SER A 183 3.70 19.71 -28.38
N ASN A 184 3.98 20.74 -27.58
CA ASN A 184 4.07 20.62 -26.12
C ASN A 184 2.70 20.30 -25.48
N SER A 185 1.60 20.88 -25.98
CA SER A 185 0.25 20.55 -25.54
C SER A 185 -0.12 19.10 -25.86
N ASN A 186 0.14 18.64 -27.09
CA ASN A 186 -0.13 17.25 -27.48
C ASN A 186 0.69 16.26 -26.64
N ASN A 187 1.98 16.52 -26.40
CA ASN A 187 2.81 15.73 -25.50
C ASN A 187 2.26 15.65 -24.06
N ALA A 188 1.62 16.71 -23.57
CA ALA A 188 1.02 16.74 -22.24
C ALA A 188 -0.30 15.93 -22.16
N ILE A 189 -1.12 15.96 -23.23
CA ILE A 189 -2.33 15.14 -23.36
C ILE A 189 -1.95 13.65 -23.38
N ASP A 190 -1.02 13.27 -24.27
CA ASP A 190 -0.50 11.91 -24.40
C ASP A 190 0.05 11.39 -23.06
N SER A 191 0.84 12.21 -22.36
CA SER A 191 1.36 11.88 -21.03
C SER A 191 0.23 11.66 -20.03
N GLY A 192 -0.82 12.48 -20.03
CA GLY A 192 -1.97 12.33 -19.15
C GLY A 192 -2.76 11.05 -19.41
N ILE A 193 -2.93 10.67 -20.68
CA ILE A 193 -3.61 9.44 -21.08
C ILE A 193 -2.77 8.20 -20.70
N TYR A 194 -1.46 8.21 -20.96
CA TYR A 194 -0.56 7.13 -20.55
C TYR A 194 -0.44 7.02 -19.03
N PHE A 195 -0.44 8.13 -18.30
CA PHE A 195 -0.51 8.14 -16.84
C PHE A 195 -1.82 7.51 -16.35
N GLY A 196 -2.97 7.89 -16.91
CA GLY A 196 -4.28 7.37 -16.54
C GLY A 196 -4.38 5.85 -16.70
N ILE A 197 -4.17 5.35 -17.93
CA ILE A 197 -4.21 3.90 -18.20
C ILE A 197 -3.12 3.15 -17.43
N GLY A 198 -1.92 3.73 -17.30
CA GLY A 198 -0.83 3.15 -16.53
C GLY A 198 -1.16 2.99 -15.05
N LEU A 199 -1.70 4.04 -14.41
CA LEU A 199 -2.13 4.04 -13.01
C LEU A 199 -3.26 3.03 -12.77
N PHE A 200 -4.30 3.01 -13.62
CA PHE A 200 -5.38 2.03 -13.53
C PHE A 200 -4.86 0.60 -13.68
N SER A 201 -4.05 0.34 -14.71
CA SER A 201 -3.46 -0.97 -14.97
C SER A 201 -2.57 -1.43 -13.81
N LEU A 202 -1.87 -0.50 -13.17
CA LEU A 202 -1.03 -0.78 -12.01
C LEU A 202 -1.90 -1.18 -10.81
N ILE A 203 -2.86 -0.33 -10.41
CA ILE A 203 -3.77 -0.57 -9.28
C ILE A 203 -4.47 -1.93 -9.45
N PHE A 204 -5.04 -2.20 -10.63
CA PHE A 204 -5.71 -3.46 -10.92
C PHE A 204 -4.78 -4.67 -10.98
N SER A 205 -3.48 -4.49 -11.14
CA SER A 205 -2.48 -5.58 -11.06
C SER A 205 -2.00 -5.87 -9.64
N LEU A 206 -2.39 -5.06 -8.65
CA LEU A 206 -2.15 -5.29 -7.22
C LEU A 206 -3.37 -5.90 -6.52
N LEU A 207 -4.49 -6.04 -7.22
CA LEU A 207 -5.67 -6.73 -6.69
C LEU A 207 -5.53 -8.25 -6.81
N PRO A 208 -6.11 -9.03 -5.87
CA PRO A 208 -6.13 -10.49 -5.96
C PRO A 208 -6.80 -10.96 -7.26
N PRO A 209 -6.24 -11.96 -7.97
CA PRO A 209 -6.82 -12.46 -9.20
C PRO A 209 -8.15 -13.20 -8.95
N LYS A 210 -9.06 -13.09 -9.92
CA LYS A 210 -10.48 -13.52 -9.87
C LYS A 210 -10.75 -14.99 -9.50
N GLY A 211 -9.73 -15.85 -9.49
CA GLY A 211 -9.88 -17.29 -9.19
C GLY A 211 -9.82 -17.67 -7.71
N ARG A 212 -9.80 -16.67 -6.79
CA ARG A 212 -9.65 -16.90 -5.34
C ARG A 212 -10.65 -16.09 -4.51
N ILE A 213 -11.85 -15.88 -5.06
CA ILE A 213 -12.98 -15.24 -4.37
C ILE A 213 -14.15 -16.25 -4.36
N VAL A 214 -14.19 -17.05 -3.30
CA VAL A 214 -15.23 -18.02 -2.91
C VAL A 214 -15.20 -18.03 -1.36
N GLY A 215 -16.33 -18.00 -0.64
CA GLY A 215 -16.33 -17.70 0.83
C GLY A 215 -17.74 -17.66 1.46
N GLY A 216 -17.90 -17.07 2.65
CA GLY A 216 -19.08 -17.21 3.52
C GLY A 216 -19.82 -15.92 3.94
N LYS A 217 -19.17 -14.88 4.52
CA LYS A 217 -19.73 -13.49 4.63
C LYS A 217 -18.78 -12.42 5.21
N ILE A 218 -18.81 -11.18 4.68
CA ILE A 218 -18.30 -9.95 5.35
C ILE A 218 -19.32 -8.80 5.28
N GLN A 219 -19.41 -8.06 6.39
CA GLN A 219 -20.31 -6.92 6.60
C GLN A 219 -20.45 -6.01 5.37
N SER A 220 -21.70 -5.62 5.09
CA SER A 220 -22.21 -4.97 3.87
C SER A 220 -21.67 -3.57 3.55
N PHE A 221 -20.45 -3.22 3.98
CA PHE A 221 -19.79 -1.95 3.70
C PHE A 221 -18.44 -2.15 3.01
N ASP A 222 -17.63 -3.12 3.43
CA ASP A 222 -16.27 -3.31 2.90
C ASP A 222 -16.25 -3.99 1.52
N LEU A 223 -17.34 -4.68 1.17
CA LEU A 223 -17.38 -5.58 0.01
C LEU A 223 -17.72 -4.92 -1.34
N CYS A 224 -18.47 -3.80 -1.36
CA CYS A 224 -18.86 -3.16 -2.62
C CYS A 224 -17.65 -2.68 -3.42
N GLY A 225 -16.68 -2.00 -2.79
CA GLY A 225 -15.51 -1.49 -3.50
C GLY A 225 -14.77 -2.58 -4.28
N ILE A 226 -14.63 -3.75 -3.66
CA ILE A 226 -13.90 -4.92 -4.16
C ILE A 226 -14.67 -5.59 -5.30
N THR A 227 -15.90 -6.03 -5.02
CA THR A 227 -16.71 -6.80 -5.96
C THR A 227 -17.16 -5.94 -7.13
N LEU A 228 -17.39 -4.64 -6.91
CA LEU A 228 -17.71 -3.71 -7.99
C LEU A 228 -16.47 -3.42 -8.84
N VAL A 229 -15.26 -3.25 -8.28
CA VAL A 229 -14.01 -3.17 -9.06
C VAL A 229 -13.72 -4.45 -9.84
N ASN A 230 -13.96 -5.64 -9.27
CA ASN A 230 -13.77 -6.90 -9.98
C ASN A 230 -14.84 -7.17 -11.05
N LYS A 231 -16.08 -6.71 -10.84
CA LYS A 231 -17.16 -6.72 -11.85
C LYS A 231 -16.94 -5.68 -12.95
N ILE A 232 -16.31 -4.55 -12.60
CA ILE A 232 -15.73 -3.58 -13.55
C ILE A 232 -14.64 -4.27 -14.37
N LEU A 233 -13.68 -4.96 -13.76
CA LEU A 233 -12.62 -5.73 -14.45
C LEU A 233 -13.14 -6.90 -15.30
N ASN A 234 -14.31 -7.47 -15.00
CA ASN A 234 -14.97 -8.44 -15.89
C ASN A 234 -15.61 -7.74 -17.10
N THR A 235 -16.31 -6.62 -16.87
CA THR A 235 -17.01 -5.88 -17.93
C THR A 235 -16.12 -4.91 -18.73
N LEU A 236 -14.80 -4.89 -18.46
CA LEU A 236 -13.77 -4.20 -19.22
C LEU A 236 -12.86 -5.17 -20.01
N GLY A 237 -13.06 -6.49 -19.90
CA GLY A 237 -12.31 -7.49 -20.69
C GLY A 237 -10.78 -7.53 -20.49
N PHE A 238 -10.25 -6.79 -19.51
CA PHE A 238 -8.82 -6.53 -19.40
C PHE A 238 -8.11 -7.47 -18.41
N HIS A 239 -6.99 -8.05 -18.85
CA HIS A 239 -6.04 -8.75 -17.99
C HIS A 239 -4.91 -7.79 -17.60
N SER A 240 -5.04 -7.13 -16.44
CA SER A 240 -4.04 -6.22 -15.87
C SER A 240 -2.66 -6.89 -15.79
N SER A 241 -1.63 -6.18 -16.27
CA SER A 241 -0.30 -6.74 -16.48
C SER A 241 0.75 -5.75 -15.98
N ARG A 242 1.48 -6.07 -14.90
CA ARG A 242 2.48 -5.16 -14.30
C ARG A 242 3.47 -4.58 -15.32
N PRO A 243 4.09 -5.34 -16.24
CA PRO A 243 4.96 -4.78 -17.26
C PRO A 243 4.32 -3.74 -18.17
N PHE A 244 3.03 -3.88 -18.51
CA PHE A 244 2.31 -2.91 -19.33
C PHE A 244 2.04 -1.61 -18.56
N ALA A 245 1.63 -1.73 -17.29
CA ALA A 245 1.40 -0.60 -16.42
C ALA A 245 2.70 0.23 -16.21
N LEU A 246 3.80 -0.45 -15.91
CA LEU A 246 5.12 0.17 -15.76
C LEU A 246 5.61 0.82 -17.06
N HIS A 247 5.44 0.16 -18.21
CA HIS A 247 5.78 0.72 -19.52
C HIS A 247 5.05 2.02 -19.83
N LEU A 248 3.73 2.09 -19.58
CA LEU A 248 2.96 3.32 -19.82
C LEU A 248 3.31 4.44 -18.82
N LEU A 249 3.50 4.10 -17.55
CA LEU A 249 3.96 5.07 -16.55
C LEU A 249 5.34 5.62 -16.90
N GLN A 250 6.27 4.78 -17.38
CA GLN A 250 7.59 5.18 -17.85
C GLN A 250 7.50 6.03 -19.13
N LYS A 251 6.59 5.70 -20.07
CA LYS A 251 6.35 6.52 -21.27
C LYS A 251 5.86 7.92 -20.91
N SER A 252 4.92 8.03 -19.96
CA SER A 252 4.47 9.32 -19.41
C SER A 252 5.59 10.05 -18.65
N TYR A 253 6.37 9.33 -17.83
CA TYR A 253 7.51 9.88 -17.08
C TYR A 253 8.53 10.58 -17.98
N SER A 254 8.86 9.98 -19.13
CA SER A 254 9.83 10.49 -20.11
C SER A 254 9.39 11.80 -20.81
N THR A 255 8.14 12.24 -20.64
CA THR A 255 7.67 13.54 -21.15
C THR A 255 8.03 14.69 -20.19
N GLN A 256 7.66 15.93 -20.55
CA GLN A 256 7.79 17.08 -19.66
C GLN A 256 6.42 17.56 -19.20
N GLY A 257 6.23 17.70 -17.88
CA GLY A 257 5.05 18.34 -17.31
C GLY A 257 4.63 17.78 -15.95
N LEU A 258 3.38 18.01 -15.60
CA LEU A 258 2.75 17.53 -14.36
C LEU A 258 2.68 16.00 -14.32
N TYR A 259 2.15 15.39 -15.38
CA TYR A 259 1.96 13.94 -15.47
C TYR A 259 3.27 13.15 -15.44
N SER A 260 4.37 13.69 -15.97
CA SER A 260 5.73 13.13 -15.77
C SER A 260 6.09 13.03 -14.27
N SER A 261 5.81 14.09 -13.50
CA SER A 261 6.10 14.12 -12.06
C SER A 261 5.16 13.21 -11.25
N LEU A 262 3.89 13.10 -11.67
CA LEU A 262 2.92 12.16 -11.09
C LEU A 262 3.27 10.70 -11.41
N SER A 263 3.68 10.39 -12.65
CA SER A 263 4.21 9.08 -13.03
C SER A 263 5.44 8.71 -12.21
N ALA A 264 6.38 9.65 -12.01
CA ALA A 264 7.54 9.45 -11.15
C ALA A 264 7.12 9.07 -9.72
N LEU A 265 6.16 9.81 -9.15
CA LEU A 265 5.64 9.55 -7.81
C LEU A 265 4.93 8.20 -7.71
N THR A 266 4.11 7.83 -8.70
CA THR A 266 3.44 6.51 -8.77
C THR A 266 4.45 5.36 -8.89
N LEU A 267 5.47 5.49 -9.74
CA LEU A 267 6.53 4.50 -9.89
C LEU A 267 7.35 4.36 -8.60
N LEU A 268 7.75 5.48 -7.99
CA LEU A 268 8.48 5.47 -6.72
C LEU A 268 7.64 4.91 -5.56
N ALA A 269 6.33 5.18 -5.51
CA ALA A 269 5.43 4.58 -4.53
C ALA A 269 5.27 3.06 -4.76
N TYR A 270 5.17 2.62 -6.02
CA TYR A 270 5.16 1.20 -6.38
C TYR A 270 6.42 0.47 -5.90
N TYR A 271 7.60 0.98 -6.28
CA TYR A 271 8.88 0.41 -5.84
C TYR A 271 8.98 0.44 -4.31
N THR A 272 8.81 1.61 -3.69
CA THR A 272 9.08 1.78 -2.24
C THR A 272 8.09 1.10 -1.30
N ASN A 273 6.85 0.82 -1.74
CA ASN A 273 5.87 0.16 -0.88
C ASN A 273 5.75 -1.35 -1.15
N LEU A 274 5.95 -1.86 -2.37
CA LEU A 274 5.80 -3.31 -2.62
C LEU A 274 7.04 -4.13 -2.26
N SER A 275 8.25 -3.59 -2.41
CA SER A 275 9.45 -4.30 -1.95
C SER A 275 9.45 -4.54 -0.44
N LEU A 276 8.62 -3.83 0.33
CA LEU A 276 8.43 -4.07 1.77
C LEU A 276 7.79 -5.43 2.06
N PHE A 277 7.18 -6.13 1.09
CA PHE A 277 6.51 -7.41 1.32
C PHE A 277 7.38 -8.64 1.01
N ILE A 278 8.49 -8.48 0.29
CA ILE A 278 9.37 -9.57 -0.14
C ILE A 278 10.82 -9.33 0.29
N HIS A 279 11.57 -10.40 0.51
CA HIS A 279 12.99 -10.31 0.84
C HIS A 279 13.80 -9.62 -0.28
N PRO A 280 14.72 -8.66 -0.01
CA PRO A 280 15.45 -7.91 -1.05
C PRO A 280 16.17 -8.78 -2.10
N LYS A 281 16.88 -9.84 -1.67
CA LYS A 281 17.53 -10.82 -2.59
C LYS A 281 16.54 -11.60 -3.49
N LEU A 282 15.24 -11.56 -3.19
CA LEU A 282 14.16 -12.24 -3.93
C LEU A 282 13.28 -11.28 -4.73
N LEU A 283 13.65 -10.00 -4.88
CA LEU A 283 12.86 -9.04 -5.66
C LEU A 283 12.69 -9.47 -7.13
N PRO A 284 11.46 -9.47 -7.67
CA PRO A 284 11.21 -9.70 -9.10
C PRO A 284 11.83 -8.61 -9.97
N SER A 285 12.06 -8.91 -11.24
CA SER A 285 12.60 -8.00 -12.26
C SER A 285 11.79 -6.70 -12.40
N SER A 286 10.48 -6.79 -12.14
CA SER A 286 9.54 -5.68 -12.10
C SER A 286 9.82 -4.66 -11.00
N LEU A 287 10.53 -5.04 -9.91
CA LEU A 287 10.85 -4.20 -8.74
C LEU A 287 12.34 -3.81 -8.70
N SER A 288 12.87 -3.26 -9.80
CA SER A 288 14.24 -2.73 -9.84
C SER A 288 14.43 -1.50 -8.94
N LEU A 289 15.27 -1.65 -7.90
CA LEU A 289 15.68 -0.54 -7.03
C LEU A 289 16.59 0.47 -7.75
N GLU A 290 17.32 0.04 -8.78
CA GLU A 290 18.16 0.91 -9.62
C GLU A 290 17.30 1.88 -10.43
N ASN A 291 16.22 1.39 -11.05
CA ASN A 291 15.25 2.25 -11.74
C ASN A 291 14.60 3.25 -10.78
N ALA A 292 14.25 2.80 -9.57
CA ALA A 292 13.74 3.69 -8.53
C ALA A 292 14.76 4.78 -8.15
N ARG A 293 16.04 4.43 -8.01
CA ARG A 293 17.12 5.39 -7.71
C ARG A 293 17.28 6.42 -8.82
N ALA A 294 17.35 5.98 -10.07
CA ALA A 294 17.49 6.87 -11.24
C ALA A 294 16.31 7.86 -11.36
N ILE A 295 15.07 7.38 -11.23
CA ILE A 295 13.87 8.23 -11.24
C ILE A 295 13.90 9.25 -10.10
N LEU A 296 14.27 8.82 -8.89
CA LEU A 296 14.34 9.69 -7.73
C LEU A 296 15.41 10.78 -7.86
N ASP A 297 16.61 10.43 -8.31
CA ASP A 297 17.71 11.39 -8.42
C ASP A 297 17.42 12.43 -9.53
N GLN A 298 16.81 12.02 -10.65
CA GLN A 298 16.31 12.94 -11.67
C GLN A 298 15.20 13.88 -11.14
N MET A 299 14.27 13.37 -10.32
CA MET A 299 13.24 14.20 -9.68
C MET A 299 13.83 15.15 -8.63
N LYS A 300 14.88 14.74 -7.88
CA LYS A 300 15.61 15.63 -6.96
C LYS A 300 16.35 16.74 -7.68
N GLN A 301 16.98 16.46 -8.83
CA GLN A 301 17.60 17.49 -9.66
C GLN A 301 16.56 18.50 -10.19
N LYS A 302 15.39 18.01 -10.64
CA LYS A 302 14.30 18.84 -11.16
C LYS A 302 13.58 19.65 -10.07
N TYR A 303 13.52 19.13 -8.84
CA TYR A 303 12.78 19.71 -7.72
C TYR A 303 13.56 19.63 -6.39
N PRO A 304 14.70 20.35 -6.24
CA PRO A 304 15.65 20.17 -5.13
C PRO A 304 15.07 20.48 -3.74
N CYS A 305 14.05 21.34 -3.66
CA CYS A 305 13.38 21.69 -2.41
C CYS A 305 12.24 20.72 -2.00
N GLY A 306 11.94 19.70 -2.81
CA GLY A 306 10.80 18.82 -2.59
C GLY A 306 10.98 17.86 -1.41
N LYS A 307 10.25 18.09 -0.30
CA LYS A 307 10.26 17.20 0.88
C LYS A 307 9.81 15.76 0.60
N ILE A 308 8.90 15.57 -0.37
CA ILE A 308 8.43 14.25 -0.80
C ILE A 308 9.58 13.38 -1.32
N TRP A 309 10.55 13.96 -2.02
CA TRP A 309 11.71 13.24 -2.53
C TRP A 309 12.65 12.82 -1.41
N LYS A 310 12.84 13.66 -0.36
CA LYS A 310 13.61 13.27 0.83
C LYS A 310 12.96 12.11 1.60
N LEU A 311 11.62 12.07 1.69
CA LEU A 311 10.89 10.94 2.27
C LEU A 311 11.12 9.65 1.46
N LEU A 312 10.94 9.71 0.15
CA LEU A 312 11.12 8.57 -0.75
C LEU A 312 12.58 8.09 -0.79
N GLU A 313 13.54 9.01 -0.69
CA GLU A 313 14.97 8.70 -0.53
C GLU A 313 15.24 7.94 0.77
N GLY A 314 14.65 8.37 1.88
CA GLY A 314 14.74 7.67 3.17
C GLY A 314 14.21 6.24 3.09
N LYS A 315 13.02 6.05 2.50
CA LYS A 315 12.44 4.72 2.22
C LYS A 315 13.37 3.87 1.35
N LEU A 316 13.80 4.40 0.20
CA LEU A 316 14.63 3.67 -0.76
C LEU A 316 16.00 3.30 -0.19
N CYS A 317 16.63 4.17 0.62
CA CYS A 317 17.88 3.83 1.30
C CYS A 317 17.73 2.65 2.28
N LYS A 318 16.59 2.49 2.97
CA LYS A 318 16.33 1.30 3.81
C LYS A 318 16.31 0.02 2.96
N MET A 319 15.61 0.05 1.82
CA MET A 319 15.50 -1.09 0.89
C MET A 319 16.83 -1.46 0.22
N GLU A 320 17.71 -0.47 0.00
CA GLU A 320 19.09 -0.67 -0.47
C GLU A 320 20.05 -1.18 0.63
N GLY A 321 19.58 -1.46 1.85
CA GLY A 321 20.41 -1.83 3.00
C GLY A 321 21.21 -0.66 3.63
N LYS A 322 20.98 0.57 3.18
CA LYS A 322 21.64 1.81 3.65
C LYS A 322 20.80 2.49 4.75
N THR A 323 20.28 1.70 5.70
CA THR A 323 19.29 2.11 6.71
C THR A 323 19.72 3.34 7.51
N ARG A 324 20.99 3.43 7.94
CA ARG A 324 21.53 4.58 8.68
C ARG A 324 21.42 5.90 7.90
N LYS A 325 21.85 5.91 6.64
CA LYS A 325 21.69 7.05 5.72
C LYS A 325 20.22 7.40 5.51
N GLY A 326 19.34 6.41 5.42
CA GLY A 326 17.89 6.61 5.34
C GLY A 326 17.33 7.36 6.56
N VAL A 327 17.70 6.94 7.77
CA VAL A 327 17.28 7.58 9.03
C VAL A 327 17.78 9.03 9.13
N GLU A 328 19.02 9.30 8.72
CA GLU A 328 19.59 10.67 8.70
C GLU A 328 18.81 11.60 7.75
N ILE A 329 18.51 11.13 6.53
CA ILE A 329 17.73 11.90 5.56
C ILE A 329 16.29 12.16 6.05
N LEU A 330 15.67 11.17 6.71
CA LEU A 330 14.33 11.31 7.29
C LEU A 330 14.31 12.25 8.51
N ARG A 331 15.37 12.25 9.33
CA ARG A 331 15.56 13.19 10.44
C ARG A 331 15.57 14.64 9.95
N ASP A 332 16.11 14.88 8.75
CA ASP A 332 16.11 16.19 8.10
C ASP A 332 14.79 16.49 7.39
N ALA A 333 14.17 15.53 6.71
CA ALA A 333 12.83 15.67 6.13
C ALA A 333 11.76 16.03 7.19
N ARG A 334 11.92 15.51 8.41
CA ARG A 334 11.08 15.82 9.59
C ARG A 334 11.21 17.28 10.05
N ARG A 335 12.33 17.96 9.79
CA ARG A 335 12.51 19.35 10.25
C ARG A 335 11.50 20.25 9.54
N ARG A 336 10.84 21.12 10.31
CA ARG A 336 10.19 22.30 9.72
C ARG A 336 11.31 23.12 9.11
N ASP A 337 11.22 23.42 7.82
CA ASP A 337 12.07 24.47 7.28
C ASP A 337 11.54 25.75 7.90
N ASN A 338 12.28 26.29 8.87
CA ASN A 338 12.09 27.66 9.32
C ASN A 338 12.59 28.59 8.20
N ALA A 339 11.89 28.55 7.08
CA ALA A 339 12.04 29.44 5.94
C ALA A 339 11.51 30.83 6.27
N ARG A 340 12.03 31.42 7.37
CA ARG A 340 12.38 32.84 7.32
C ARG A 340 13.49 32.92 6.29
N SER A 341 13.07 33.05 5.02
CA SER A 341 13.95 33.07 3.87
C SER A 341 15.10 34.04 4.17
N LYS A 342 16.34 33.55 4.03
CA LYS A 342 17.50 34.43 3.89
C LYS A 342 17.42 35.06 2.49
N VAL A 343 16.43 35.92 2.29
CA VAL A 343 16.49 36.95 1.26
C VAL A 343 17.74 37.79 1.62
N PRO A 344 18.66 38.03 0.66
CA PRO A 344 19.74 38.98 0.88
C PRO A 344 19.17 40.31 1.40
N LYS A 345 19.79 40.88 2.43
CA LYS A 345 19.38 42.17 2.99
C LYS A 345 19.92 43.30 2.12
N ASP A 346 19.32 43.48 0.94
CA ASP A 346 19.61 44.62 0.07
C ASP A 346 18.38 45.53 -0.05
N ALA A 347 18.66 46.84 -0.04
CA ALA A 347 17.74 47.97 -0.16
C ALA A 347 16.75 48.26 0.99
N HIS A 348 16.76 49.53 1.39
CA HIS A 348 15.96 50.11 2.46
C HIS A 348 14.44 50.15 2.20
N THR A 349 13.65 49.75 3.21
CA THR A 349 12.39 50.45 3.53
C THR A 349 12.10 50.31 5.03
N LYS A 350 11.80 51.43 5.71
CA LYS A 350 11.38 51.45 7.12
C LYS A 350 9.85 51.47 7.18
N GLU A 351 9.23 50.41 7.68
CA GLU A 351 7.84 50.45 8.17
C GLU A 351 7.71 49.76 9.54
N SER A 352 6.79 50.29 10.35
CA SER A 352 6.71 50.05 11.79
C SER A 352 6.06 48.71 12.18
N PRO A 353 6.40 48.11 13.34
CA PRO A 353 5.91 46.81 13.74
C PRO A 353 4.58 46.87 14.52
N SER A 354 3.45 46.99 13.81
CA SER A 354 2.11 46.85 14.42
C SER A 354 1.23 45.89 13.62
N GLY A 355 1.28 44.59 13.98
CA GLY A 355 0.46 43.56 13.35
C GLY A 355 0.45 42.27 14.15
N LYS A 356 -0.63 42.03 14.91
CA LYS A 356 -0.86 40.77 15.64
C LYS A 356 -0.87 39.61 14.64
N LYS A 357 0.13 38.72 14.69
CA LYS A 357 0.17 37.52 13.84
C LYS A 357 -0.78 36.42 14.36
N ASN A 358 -2.08 36.68 14.27
CA ASN A 358 -3.10 35.63 14.17
C ASN A 358 -3.03 35.01 12.77
N GLY A 359 -1.89 34.38 12.47
CA GLY A 359 -1.69 33.59 11.26
C GLY A 359 -1.78 32.13 11.64
N THR A 360 -2.97 31.54 11.52
CA THR A 360 -3.17 30.09 11.64
C THR A 360 -2.49 29.42 10.46
N MET A 361 -1.16 29.27 10.55
CA MET A 361 -0.34 28.66 9.51
C MET A 361 -0.81 27.21 9.38
N VAL A 362 -1.60 26.94 8.33
CA VAL A 362 -2.01 25.59 7.97
C VAL A 362 -0.71 24.79 7.83
N ASN A 363 -0.59 23.69 8.55
CA ASN A 363 0.64 22.90 8.55
C ASN A 363 0.66 22.08 7.23
N GLU A 364 1.01 22.75 6.13
CA GLU A 364 0.73 22.36 4.73
C GLU A 364 1.17 20.93 4.36
N LEU A 365 2.12 20.35 5.10
CA LEU A 365 2.61 18.99 4.89
C LEU A 365 2.69 18.15 6.18
N ALA A 366 1.80 18.40 7.15
CA ALA A 366 1.75 17.67 8.43
C ALA A 366 1.72 16.14 8.27
N GLN A 367 0.94 15.64 7.30
CA GLN A 367 0.82 14.20 6.99
C GLN A 367 2.14 13.63 6.46
N LEU A 368 2.84 14.36 5.59
CA LEU A 368 4.16 13.98 5.07
C LEU A 368 5.20 13.94 6.20
N GLN A 369 5.12 14.90 7.13
CA GLN A 369 5.98 14.93 8.31
C GLN A 369 5.73 13.72 9.22
N ALA A 370 4.47 13.35 9.46
CA ALA A 370 4.12 12.15 10.22
C ALA A 370 4.61 10.86 9.54
N LEU A 371 4.50 10.77 8.21
CA LEU A 371 5.03 9.62 7.45
C LEU A 371 6.56 9.55 7.50
N ALA A 372 7.27 10.68 7.48
CA ALA A 372 8.71 10.71 7.70
C ALA A 372 9.11 10.26 9.11
N VAL A 373 8.34 10.63 10.14
CA VAL A 373 8.54 10.16 11.53
C VAL A 373 8.32 8.64 11.62
N TYR A 374 7.26 8.11 11.00
CA TYR A 374 6.98 6.67 10.96
C TYR A 374 8.11 5.87 10.30
N GLU A 375 8.55 6.30 9.12
CA GLU A 375 9.64 5.63 8.39
C GLU A 375 10.98 5.68 9.13
N MET A 376 11.25 6.79 9.84
CA MET A 376 12.43 6.98 10.68
C MET A 376 12.40 6.05 11.89
N GLY A 377 11.26 5.91 12.56
CA GLY A 377 11.08 5.02 13.71
C GLY A 377 11.38 3.56 13.36
N TRP A 378 10.85 3.07 12.23
CA TRP A 378 11.21 1.74 11.73
C TRP A 378 12.68 1.61 11.35
N GLY A 379 13.29 2.65 10.77
CA GLY A 379 14.72 2.66 10.51
C GLY A 379 15.57 2.57 11.78
N GLN A 380 15.15 3.21 12.88
CA GLN A 380 15.80 3.12 14.18
C GLN A 380 15.65 1.73 14.81
N ILE A 381 14.46 1.10 14.70
CA ILE A 381 14.25 -0.30 15.11
C ILE A 381 15.24 -1.23 14.40
N PHE A 382 15.37 -1.12 13.07
CA PHE A 382 16.26 -1.99 12.30
C PHE A 382 17.76 -1.73 12.56
N LEU A 383 18.13 -0.56 13.07
CA LEU A 383 19.49 -0.25 13.53
C LEU A 383 19.79 -0.72 14.96
N GLY A 384 18.77 -1.16 15.71
CA GLY A 384 18.88 -1.48 17.14
C GLY A 384 18.82 -0.27 18.08
N ASP A 385 18.50 0.92 17.56
CA ASP A 385 18.38 2.17 18.34
C ASP A 385 17.01 2.21 19.07
N HIS A 386 16.68 1.18 19.87
CA HIS A 386 15.35 0.95 20.45
C HIS A 386 14.85 2.11 21.31
N PHE A 387 15.70 2.71 22.15
CA PHE A 387 15.39 3.91 22.93
C PHE A 387 14.86 5.06 22.04
N GLN A 388 15.63 5.44 21.00
CA GLN A 388 15.23 6.53 20.10
C GLN A 388 14.01 6.18 19.23
N ALA A 389 13.81 4.90 18.92
CA ALA A 389 12.62 4.43 18.25
C ALA A 389 11.38 4.62 19.15
N SER A 390 11.47 4.27 20.43
CA SER A 390 10.39 4.45 21.41
C SER A 390 9.94 5.91 21.50
N GLU A 391 10.88 6.85 21.73
CA GLU A 391 10.59 8.30 21.72
C GLU A 391 9.94 8.76 20.40
N THR A 392 10.39 8.20 19.27
CA THR A 392 9.89 8.54 17.94
C THR A 392 8.45 8.07 17.72
N PHE A 393 8.08 6.90 18.23
CA PHE A 393 6.70 6.38 18.13
C PHE A 393 5.74 7.05 19.12
N PHE A 394 6.14 7.36 20.35
CA PHE A 394 5.34 8.21 21.24
C PHE A 394 5.11 9.60 20.65
N ARG A 395 6.15 10.20 20.04
CA ARG A 395 5.99 11.45 19.31
C ARG A 395 5.02 11.30 18.13
N LEU A 396 5.06 10.20 17.38
CA LEU A 396 4.12 9.93 16.30
C LEU A 396 2.67 9.84 16.81
N GLU A 397 2.45 9.25 18.00
CA GLU A 397 1.15 9.19 18.67
C GLU A 397 0.53 10.59 18.87
N SER A 398 1.36 11.57 19.23
CA SER A 398 0.94 12.98 19.40
C SER A 398 0.72 13.72 18.07
N MET A 399 1.34 13.25 16.98
CA MET A 399 1.33 13.91 15.67
C MET A 399 0.28 13.36 14.70
N ASN A 400 -0.20 12.13 14.90
CA ASN A 400 -1.06 11.43 13.94
C ASN A 400 -2.24 10.71 14.62
N ASN A 401 -3.42 10.82 14.03
CA ASN A 401 -4.65 10.19 14.52
C ASN A 401 -4.92 8.78 13.96
N TRP A 402 -4.06 8.26 13.08
CA TRP A 402 -4.32 7.00 12.35
C TRP A 402 -4.50 5.79 13.29
N SER A 403 -3.50 5.47 14.13
CA SER A 403 -3.62 4.44 15.16
C SER A 403 -2.76 4.77 16.38
N ARG A 404 -3.31 5.58 17.28
CA ARG A 404 -2.62 6.00 18.51
C ARG A 404 -2.24 4.79 19.37
N ALA A 405 -3.17 3.88 19.62
CA ALA A 405 -2.92 2.68 20.41
C ALA A 405 -1.83 1.78 19.82
N PHE A 406 -1.72 1.67 18.48
CA PHE A 406 -0.68 0.85 17.86
C PHE A 406 0.69 1.55 17.82
N TYR A 407 0.76 2.87 17.65
CA TYR A 407 2.03 3.59 17.81
C TYR A 407 2.56 3.52 19.24
N HIS A 408 1.66 3.64 20.22
CA HIS A 408 1.96 3.41 21.62
C HIS A 408 2.48 1.97 21.84
N TYR A 409 1.79 0.95 21.31
CA TYR A 409 2.24 -0.46 21.35
C TYR A 409 3.66 -0.65 20.79
N ILE A 410 3.97 -0.10 19.60
CA ILE A 410 5.32 -0.19 19.02
C ILE A 410 6.35 0.47 19.95
N ALA A 411 6.04 1.63 20.52
CA ALA A 411 6.93 2.34 21.45
C ALA A 411 7.20 1.52 22.73
N THR A 412 6.17 0.84 23.26
CA THR A 412 6.30 -0.07 24.41
C THR A 412 7.07 -1.35 24.06
N CYS A 413 6.89 -1.91 22.86
CA CYS A 413 7.71 -3.02 22.37
C CYS A 413 9.21 -2.64 22.26
N CYS A 414 9.51 -1.39 21.89
CA CYS A 414 10.87 -0.89 21.91
C CYS A 414 11.45 -0.79 23.33
N MET A 415 10.66 -0.34 24.32
CA MET A 415 11.07 -0.34 25.74
C MET A 415 11.35 -1.76 26.25
N PHE A 416 10.47 -2.73 25.93
CA PHE A 416 10.68 -4.14 26.29
C PHE A 416 11.98 -4.70 25.67
N ALA A 417 12.29 -4.32 24.43
CA ALA A 417 13.53 -4.74 23.75
C ALA A 417 14.79 -4.01 24.22
N ASP A 418 14.66 -2.96 25.03
CA ASP A 418 15.72 -2.22 25.72
C ASP A 418 15.87 -2.68 27.20
N ASP A 419 15.24 -3.81 27.55
CA ASP A 419 15.19 -4.41 28.90
C ASP A 419 14.54 -3.49 29.98
N GLU A 420 13.81 -2.44 29.58
CA GLU A 420 13.08 -1.50 30.45
C GLU A 420 11.69 -2.04 30.87
N TYR A 421 11.69 -3.24 31.45
CA TYR A 421 10.48 -4.05 31.69
C TYR A 421 9.42 -3.36 32.55
N ASP A 422 9.79 -2.65 33.62
CA ASP A 422 8.82 -1.99 34.51
C ASP A 422 8.08 -0.85 33.80
N LYS A 423 8.79 -0.04 32.99
CA LYS A 423 8.18 0.99 32.15
C LYS A 423 7.28 0.35 31.10
N ALA A 424 7.78 -0.68 30.42
CA ALA A 424 7.01 -1.39 29.40
C ALA A 424 5.71 -1.98 29.97
N ALA A 425 5.74 -2.54 31.18
CA ALA A 425 4.57 -3.08 31.85
C ALA A 425 3.51 -2.00 32.12
N VAL A 426 3.91 -0.83 32.64
CA VAL A 426 3.01 0.31 32.89
C VAL A 426 2.35 0.80 31.59
N GLU A 427 3.12 1.01 30.51
CA GLU A 427 2.56 1.48 29.23
C GLU A 427 1.66 0.42 28.56
N PHE A 428 2.01 -0.88 28.59
CA PHE A 428 1.13 -1.95 28.08
C PHE A 428 -0.22 -2.01 28.83
N LEU A 429 -0.27 -1.63 30.10
CA LEU A 429 -1.53 -1.55 30.85
C LEU A 429 -2.43 -0.38 30.40
N GLN A 430 -1.88 0.69 29.83
CA GLN A 430 -2.64 1.85 29.34
C GLN A 430 -3.38 1.56 28.03
N ILE A 431 -2.77 0.80 27.11
CA ILE A 431 -3.28 0.57 25.74
C ILE A 431 -4.76 0.13 25.68
N PRO A 432 -5.24 -0.85 26.47
CA PRO A 432 -6.66 -1.23 26.46
C PRO A 432 -7.60 -0.05 26.77
N SER A 433 -7.24 0.85 27.68
CA SER A 433 -8.07 2.04 27.99
C SER A 433 -8.14 3.05 26.84
N ILE A 434 -7.09 3.12 26.00
CA ILE A 434 -7.06 3.93 24.77
C ILE A 434 -8.04 3.33 23.75
N LEU A 435 -8.04 2.00 23.62
CA LEU A 435 -8.92 1.25 22.72
C LEU A 435 -10.39 1.31 23.17
N ASP A 436 -10.67 1.16 24.46
CA ASP A 436 -12.03 1.27 25.01
C ASP A 436 -12.60 2.68 24.83
N ARG A 437 -11.79 3.72 25.01
CA ARG A 437 -12.19 5.09 24.67
C ARG A 437 -12.49 5.26 23.17
N LYS A 438 -11.75 4.58 22.29
CA LYS A 438 -12.01 4.57 20.84
C LYS A 438 -13.33 3.88 20.51
N ARG A 439 -13.61 2.71 21.12
CA ARG A 439 -14.90 2.00 21.03
C ARG A 439 -16.07 2.88 21.49
N GLN A 440 -15.94 3.53 22.66
CA GLN A 440 -16.95 4.43 23.24
C GLN A 440 -17.25 5.64 22.34
N MET A 441 -16.27 6.13 21.57
CA MET A 441 -16.46 7.18 20.57
C MET A 441 -17.03 6.67 19.22
N GLY A 442 -17.49 5.42 19.15
CA GLY A 442 -18.02 4.81 17.92
C GLY A 442 -16.96 4.44 16.88
N GLY A 443 -15.67 4.42 17.24
CA GLY A 443 -14.58 4.09 16.33
C GLY A 443 -14.34 2.58 16.22
N ARG A 444 -14.43 2.02 15.01
CA ARG A 444 -13.97 0.65 14.71
C ARG A 444 -12.47 0.52 15.00
N LEU A 445 -12.06 -0.59 15.62
CA LEU A 445 -10.65 -0.89 15.82
C LEU A 445 -10.00 -1.34 14.50
N LEU A 446 -8.71 -1.01 14.35
CA LEU A 446 -7.90 -1.48 13.22
C LEU A 446 -7.35 -2.89 13.53
N PRO A 447 -7.07 -3.75 12.53
CA PRO A 447 -6.52 -5.09 12.77
C PRO A 447 -5.25 -5.09 13.64
N ASN A 448 -4.33 -4.14 13.39
CA ASN A 448 -3.13 -3.94 14.19
C ASN A 448 -3.41 -3.60 15.67
N GLU A 449 -4.51 -2.88 15.95
CA GLU A 449 -4.94 -2.55 17.32
C GLU A 449 -5.53 -3.78 18.03
N ILE A 450 -6.34 -4.56 17.30
CA ILE A 450 -6.94 -5.81 17.80
C ILE A 450 -5.83 -6.81 18.16
N PHE A 451 -4.83 -6.95 17.28
CA PHE A 451 -3.63 -7.77 17.53
C PHE A 451 -2.87 -7.34 18.80
N ALA A 452 -2.57 -6.04 18.93
CA ALA A 452 -1.89 -5.50 20.12
C ALA A 452 -2.68 -5.76 21.40
N GLU A 453 -4.01 -5.55 21.37
CA GLU A 453 -4.89 -5.85 22.49
C GLU A 453 -4.91 -7.35 22.84
N HIS A 454 -4.91 -8.23 21.83
CA HIS A 454 -4.89 -9.68 22.00
C HIS A 454 -3.60 -10.14 22.70
N ARG A 455 -2.43 -9.68 22.25
CA ARG A 455 -1.13 -9.95 22.90
C ARG A 455 -1.14 -9.53 24.38
N ILE A 456 -1.57 -8.30 24.67
CA ILE A 456 -1.66 -7.78 26.05
C ILE A 456 -2.65 -8.59 26.91
N ARG A 457 -3.80 -8.98 26.33
CA ARG A 457 -4.82 -9.80 27.02
C ARG A 457 -4.27 -11.18 27.40
N ARG A 458 -3.49 -11.81 26.52
CA ARG A 458 -2.86 -13.12 26.77
C ARG A 458 -1.76 -13.04 27.84
N TRP A 459 -0.91 -12.01 27.83
CA TRP A 459 0.06 -11.77 28.91
C TRP A 459 -0.63 -11.57 30.27
N LYS A 460 -1.74 -10.81 30.31
CA LYS A 460 -2.58 -10.67 31.51
C LYS A 460 -3.22 -11.99 31.97
N ALA A 461 -3.62 -12.87 31.05
CA ALA A 461 -4.16 -14.18 31.39
C ALA A 461 -3.07 -15.06 32.04
N LYS A 462 -1.90 -15.18 31.40
CA LYS A 462 -0.74 -15.92 31.95
C LYS A 462 -0.30 -15.40 33.33
N ALA A 463 -0.24 -14.08 33.52
CA ALA A 463 0.10 -13.48 34.82
C ALA A 463 -0.85 -13.93 35.95
N ARG A 464 -2.15 -14.05 35.64
CA ARG A 464 -3.16 -14.57 36.58
C ARG A 464 -3.00 -16.06 36.84
N GLU A 465 -2.52 -16.84 35.87
CA GLU A 465 -2.25 -18.27 36.04
C GLU A 465 -1.01 -18.54 36.89
N LEU A 466 0.08 -17.81 36.66
CA LEU A 466 1.27 -17.84 37.54
C LEU A 466 0.87 -17.48 38.98
N SER A 467 0.10 -16.40 39.15
CA SER A 467 -0.45 -16.01 40.45
C SER A 467 -1.30 -17.07 41.14
N LYS A 468 -2.02 -17.92 40.39
CA LYS A 468 -2.81 -19.03 40.95
C LYS A 468 -1.91 -20.19 41.37
N LYS A 469 -0.88 -20.53 40.57
CA LYS A 469 0.07 -21.60 40.87
C LYS A 469 0.87 -21.33 42.14
N GLU A 470 1.38 -20.10 42.32
CA GLU A 470 2.09 -19.71 43.55
C GLU A 470 1.20 -19.77 44.80
N LYS A 471 -0.06 -19.33 44.68
CA LYS A 471 -1.06 -19.41 45.77
C LYS A 471 -1.43 -20.85 46.13
N ALA A 472 -1.44 -21.76 45.17
CA ALA A 472 -1.68 -23.18 45.43
C ALA A 472 -0.49 -23.88 46.10
N GLY A 473 0.74 -23.40 45.86
CA GLY A 473 1.97 -23.97 46.42
C GLY A 473 2.36 -23.49 47.83
N THR A 474 1.71 -22.46 48.37
CA THR A 474 2.20 -21.76 49.58
C THR A 474 1.13 -21.66 50.68
N SER A 475 1.28 -22.40 51.79
CA SER A 475 0.28 -22.42 52.88
C SER A 475 0.21 -21.14 53.74
N ARG A 476 1.12 -20.17 53.50
CA ARG A 476 1.07 -18.84 54.10
C ARG A 476 0.72 -17.81 53.05
N ALA A 477 -0.51 -17.32 53.09
CA ALA A 477 -0.97 -16.21 52.27
C ALA A 477 -0.26 -14.90 52.66
N SER A 478 0.89 -14.61 52.03
CA SER A 478 1.53 -13.29 52.18
C SER A 478 0.61 -12.18 51.67
N ARG A 479 0.67 -11.02 52.33
CA ARG A 479 0.00 -9.78 51.87
C ARG A 479 0.45 -9.36 50.46
N ASP A 480 1.64 -9.78 50.03
CA ASP A 480 2.18 -9.51 48.68
C ASP A 480 1.40 -10.21 47.56
N ALA A 481 0.65 -11.27 47.85
CA ALA A 481 -0.15 -12.01 46.88
C ALA A 481 -1.33 -11.22 46.29
N ARG A 482 -1.55 -9.96 46.74
CA ARG A 482 -2.42 -8.96 46.09
C ARG A 482 -1.70 -8.12 45.02
N LYS A 483 -0.38 -7.91 45.09
CA LYS A 483 0.38 -7.17 44.05
C LYS A 483 0.51 -7.98 42.75
N LEU A 484 0.71 -9.30 42.87
CA LEU A 484 0.97 -10.22 41.75
C LEU A 484 -0.15 -10.28 40.69
N SER A 485 -1.35 -9.75 40.97
CA SER A 485 -2.44 -9.63 39.99
C SER A 485 -2.20 -8.54 38.93
N ILE A 486 -1.18 -7.70 39.11
CA ILE A 486 -0.80 -6.63 38.20
C ILE A 486 0.34 -7.16 37.32
N LEU A 487 0.30 -6.84 36.03
CA LEU A 487 1.42 -7.08 35.12
C LEU A 487 2.51 -6.05 35.46
N ASP A 488 3.49 -6.44 36.28
CA ASP A 488 4.71 -5.66 36.56
C ASP A 488 5.87 -6.10 35.63
N GLY A 489 7.04 -5.47 35.72
CA GLY A 489 8.15 -5.77 34.82
C GLY A 489 8.69 -7.20 34.96
N ASN A 490 8.73 -7.73 36.18
CA ASN A 490 9.22 -9.10 36.44
C ASN A 490 8.24 -10.15 35.92
N VAL A 491 6.94 -9.98 36.17
CA VAL A 491 5.90 -10.86 35.64
C VAL A 491 5.82 -10.74 34.12
N LEU A 492 5.93 -9.53 33.56
CA LEU A 492 5.98 -9.29 32.11
C LEU A 492 7.11 -10.09 31.46
N LYS A 493 8.32 -10.04 32.03
CA LYS A 493 9.48 -10.79 31.54
C LYS A 493 9.27 -12.31 31.55
N GLN A 494 8.46 -12.84 32.47
CA GLN A 494 8.13 -14.28 32.55
C GLN A 494 7.02 -14.70 31.57
N VAL A 495 5.98 -13.86 31.36
CA VAL A 495 4.83 -14.24 30.51
C VAL A 495 5.06 -13.98 29.02
N VAL A 496 5.99 -13.08 28.67
CA VAL A 496 6.37 -12.73 27.30
C VAL A 496 7.42 -13.71 26.79
N VAL A 497 6.96 -14.77 26.11
CA VAL A 497 7.82 -15.84 25.56
C VAL A 497 8.64 -15.37 24.35
N VAL A 498 8.02 -14.59 23.46
CA VAL A 498 8.65 -14.00 22.28
C VAL A 498 8.72 -12.50 22.48
N ASN A 499 9.89 -11.89 22.27
CA ASN A 499 10.01 -10.44 22.30
C ASN A 499 9.08 -9.83 21.22
N PRO A 500 8.07 -9.02 21.61
CA PRO A 500 7.05 -8.54 20.69
C PRO A 500 7.62 -7.62 19.61
N LEU A 501 8.80 -7.02 19.82
CA LEU A 501 9.47 -6.25 18.78
C LEU A 501 9.97 -7.15 17.63
N TRP A 502 10.45 -8.36 17.89
CA TRP A 502 10.89 -9.27 16.82
C TRP A 502 9.72 -9.82 16.00
N GLU A 503 8.59 -10.08 16.65
CA GLU A 503 7.34 -10.42 15.97
C GLU A 503 6.89 -9.28 15.03
N LEU A 504 6.91 -8.04 15.52
CA LEU A 504 6.63 -6.86 14.70
C LEU A 504 7.63 -6.67 13.55
N ILE A 505 8.93 -6.86 13.79
CA ILE A 505 9.96 -6.79 12.74
C ILE A 505 9.70 -7.86 11.67
N TYR A 506 9.30 -9.07 12.06
CA TYR A 506 8.94 -10.13 11.10
C TYR A 506 7.70 -9.78 10.27
N LEU A 507 6.62 -9.33 10.91
CA LEU A 507 5.36 -8.93 10.24
C LEU A 507 5.53 -7.68 9.34
N TRP A 508 6.59 -6.89 9.54
CA TRP A 508 7.04 -5.80 8.68
C TRP A 508 8.22 -6.16 7.76
N ASN A 509 8.53 -7.46 7.60
CA ASN A 509 9.58 -7.98 6.69
C ASN A 509 10.99 -7.40 6.96
N GLY A 510 11.24 -6.92 8.17
CA GLY A 510 12.44 -6.20 8.58
C GLY A 510 13.64 -7.07 8.97
N ILE A 511 13.47 -8.39 9.12
CA ILE A 511 14.55 -9.29 9.61
C ILE A 511 15.81 -9.20 8.71
N SER A 512 15.63 -9.05 7.40
CA SER A 512 16.71 -8.87 6.42
C SER A 512 17.49 -7.56 6.52
N GLN A 513 17.03 -6.60 7.34
CA GLN A 513 17.72 -5.33 7.62
C GLN A 513 18.50 -5.35 8.94
N LEU A 514 18.39 -6.42 9.74
CA LEU A 514 19.10 -6.57 11.01
C LEU A 514 20.57 -6.94 10.79
N THR A 515 21.44 -6.54 11.71
CA THR A 515 22.86 -6.94 11.68
C THR A 515 23.04 -8.39 12.16
N SER A 516 24.11 -9.07 11.73
CA SER A 516 24.41 -10.44 12.18
C SER A 516 24.43 -10.58 13.71
N ARG A 517 25.02 -9.62 14.42
CA ARG A 517 25.03 -9.58 15.89
C ARG A 517 23.62 -9.52 16.50
N MET A 518 22.69 -8.79 15.88
CA MET A 518 21.29 -8.74 16.33
C MET A 518 20.56 -10.05 16.04
N LEU A 519 20.83 -10.68 14.91
CA LEU A 519 20.27 -11.98 14.53
C LEU A 519 20.80 -13.12 15.42
N GLU A 520 22.07 -13.08 15.80
CA GLU A 520 22.70 -13.99 16.78
C GLU A 520 22.05 -13.84 18.16
N GLY A 521 21.95 -12.61 18.70
CA GLY A 521 21.30 -12.37 19.99
C GLY A 521 19.79 -12.68 19.99
N MET A 522 19.11 -12.54 18.84
CA MET A 522 17.74 -13.00 18.65
C MET A 522 17.66 -14.53 18.67
N LYS A 523 18.53 -15.21 17.91
CA LYS A 523 18.62 -16.68 17.88
C LYS A 523 18.86 -17.26 19.27
N GLU A 524 19.87 -16.78 20.00
CA GLU A 524 20.22 -17.27 21.34
C GLU A 524 19.04 -17.16 22.32
N LYS A 525 18.38 -15.99 22.36
CA LYS A 525 17.22 -15.75 23.24
C LYS A 525 16.01 -16.61 22.83
N LEU A 526 15.78 -16.85 21.54
CA LEU A 526 14.71 -17.75 21.06
C LEU A 526 15.02 -19.24 21.32
N GLU A 527 16.28 -19.67 21.19
CA GLU A 527 16.73 -21.03 21.54
C GLU A 527 16.61 -21.28 23.05
N LEU A 528 16.96 -20.30 23.88
CA LEU A 528 16.75 -20.34 25.33
C LEU A 528 15.25 -20.43 25.68
N ALA A 529 14.40 -19.63 25.03
CA ALA A 529 12.95 -19.73 25.20
C ALA A 529 12.46 -21.13 24.81
N MET A 530 12.87 -21.68 23.66
CA MET A 530 12.46 -23.02 23.21
C MET A 530 12.81 -24.18 24.17
N ALA A 531 13.73 -24.00 25.12
CA ALA A 531 14.02 -25.00 26.14
C ALA A 531 12.89 -25.17 27.17
N ASP A 532 12.02 -24.16 27.34
CA ASP A 532 10.89 -24.19 28.26
C ASP A 532 9.69 -24.95 27.68
N LYS A 533 9.43 -26.14 28.25
CA LYS A 533 8.33 -27.02 27.85
C LYS A 533 6.94 -26.54 28.31
N THR A 534 6.83 -25.47 29.09
CA THR A 534 5.53 -24.96 29.59
C THR A 534 4.76 -24.10 28.58
N GLN A 535 5.38 -23.79 27.44
CA GLN A 535 4.82 -22.94 26.39
C GLN A 535 3.65 -23.58 25.63
N SER A 536 2.72 -22.76 25.16
CA SER A 536 1.61 -23.25 24.34
C SER A 536 2.07 -23.70 22.95
N PRO A 537 1.30 -24.56 22.24
CA PRO A 537 1.61 -24.93 20.87
C PRO A 537 1.75 -23.73 19.93
N SER A 538 0.93 -22.69 20.09
CA SER A 538 1.01 -21.44 19.31
C SER A 538 2.29 -20.64 19.59
N GLU A 539 2.76 -20.60 20.84
CA GLU A 539 4.06 -20.00 21.18
C GLU A 539 5.23 -20.78 20.58
N GLN A 540 5.21 -22.11 20.70
CA GLN A 540 6.23 -22.96 20.12
C GLN A 540 6.27 -22.79 18.59
N ALA A 541 5.11 -22.75 17.91
CA ALA A 541 5.05 -22.49 16.47
C ALA A 541 5.68 -21.13 16.10
N LEU A 542 5.36 -20.05 16.84
CA LEU A 542 5.94 -18.73 16.58
C LEU A 542 7.46 -18.68 16.83
N LEU A 543 7.95 -19.33 17.89
CA LEU A 543 9.39 -19.48 18.17
C LEU A 543 10.12 -20.18 17.02
N HIS A 544 9.57 -21.31 16.55
CA HIS A 544 10.14 -22.06 15.44
C HIS A 544 10.12 -21.26 14.13
N LEU A 545 9.06 -20.50 13.85
CA LEU A 545 8.99 -19.62 12.68
C LEU A 545 10.10 -18.56 12.72
N LEU A 546 10.21 -17.83 13.82
CA LEU A 546 11.18 -16.76 13.98
C LEU A 546 12.63 -17.28 13.97
N LEU A 547 12.89 -18.44 14.58
CA LEU A 547 14.20 -19.11 14.49
C LEU A 547 14.53 -19.54 13.07
N GLY A 548 13.59 -20.18 12.37
CA GLY A 548 13.79 -20.61 10.99
C GLY A 548 14.16 -19.45 10.06
N VAL A 549 13.55 -18.29 10.26
CA VAL A 549 13.84 -17.06 9.52
C VAL A 549 15.17 -16.44 9.95
N ALA A 550 15.48 -16.37 11.25
CA ALA A 550 16.73 -15.81 11.76
C ALA A 550 17.95 -16.63 11.31
N VAL A 551 17.91 -17.96 11.43
CA VAL A 551 19.04 -18.82 11.01
C VAL A 551 19.21 -18.85 9.49
N ARG A 552 18.14 -18.63 8.71
CA ARG A 552 18.25 -18.41 7.25
C ARG A 552 19.04 -17.15 6.93
N GLU A 553 18.78 -16.02 7.59
CA GLU A 553 19.54 -14.78 7.35
C GLU A 553 21.00 -14.90 7.80
N LEU A 554 21.28 -15.74 8.81
CA LEU A 554 22.64 -16.16 9.19
C LEU A 554 23.27 -17.19 8.22
N GLY A 555 22.53 -17.68 7.22
CA GLY A 555 23.02 -18.59 6.17
C GLY A 555 22.88 -20.09 6.45
N ASP A 556 22.37 -20.50 7.61
CA ASP A 556 22.14 -21.91 7.96
C ASP A 556 20.79 -22.40 7.41
N TYR A 557 20.77 -22.69 6.11
CA TYR A 557 19.57 -23.15 5.41
C TYR A 557 19.04 -24.51 5.91
N THR A 558 19.91 -25.36 6.47
CA THR A 558 19.54 -26.69 6.97
C THR A 558 18.77 -26.57 8.28
N LYS A 559 19.24 -25.75 9.24
CA LYS A 559 18.48 -25.44 10.44
C LYS A 559 17.21 -24.64 10.10
N ALA A 560 17.26 -23.75 9.12
CA ALA A 560 16.07 -23.00 8.68
C ALA A 560 14.94 -23.95 8.25
N GLU A 561 15.24 -24.91 7.38
CA GLU A 561 14.28 -25.93 6.96
C GLU A 561 13.76 -26.75 8.15
N LEU A 562 14.63 -27.14 9.08
CA LEU A 562 14.24 -27.91 10.27
C LEU A 562 13.21 -27.17 11.14
N TYR A 563 13.47 -25.90 11.48
CA TYR A 563 12.55 -25.12 12.32
C TYR A 563 11.23 -24.79 11.59
N LEU A 564 11.29 -24.44 10.30
CA LEU A 564 10.08 -24.16 9.51
C LEU A 564 9.22 -25.42 9.35
N ARG A 565 9.81 -26.60 9.11
CA ARG A 565 9.08 -27.87 9.08
C ARG A 565 8.43 -28.22 10.42
N LYS A 566 9.14 -28.01 11.54
CA LYS A 566 8.56 -28.19 12.89
C LYS A 566 7.35 -27.26 13.10
N THR A 567 7.42 -26.02 12.64
CA THR A 567 6.28 -25.08 12.68
C THR A 567 5.06 -25.65 11.95
N ILE A 568 5.26 -26.12 10.71
CA ILE A 568 4.18 -26.68 9.88
C ILE A 568 3.61 -27.98 10.50
N GLN A 569 4.44 -28.82 11.12
CA GLN A 569 3.99 -30.02 11.85
C GLN A 569 3.11 -29.74 13.07
N MET A 570 2.96 -28.48 13.49
CA MET A 570 2.07 -28.08 14.58
C MET A 570 0.68 -27.63 14.09
N GLU A 571 0.39 -27.71 12.79
CA GLU A 571 -0.88 -27.29 12.15
C GLU A 571 -2.12 -27.66 12.98
N ASP A 572 -2.31 -28.96 13.27
CA ASP A 572 -3.49 -29.47 14.01
C ASP A 572 -3.52 -29.10 15.51
N ARG A 573 -2.42 -28.56 16.05
CA ARG A 573 -2.23 -28.26 17.48
C ARG A 573 -2.33 -26.77 17.79
N VAL A 574 -2.28 -25.90 16.78
CA VAL A 574 -2.26 -24.44 16.92
C VAL A 574 -3.70 -23.90 16.97
N GLY A 575 -4.19 -23.66 18.19
CA GLY A 575 -5.52 -23.10 18.41
C GLY A 575 -5.63 -21.61 18.06
N GLU A 576 -4.68 -20.80 18.56
CA GLU A 576 -4.56 -19.35 18.37
C GLU A 576 -3.35 -19.01 17.46
N ASP A 577 -3.23 -17.77 16.98
CA ASP A 577 -2.11 -17.31 16.13
C ASP A 577 -1.93 -18.12 14.83
N ARG A 578 -3.04 -18.60 14.24
CA ARG A 578 -3.02 -19.55 13.11
C ARG A 578 -2.29 -19.03 11.88
N TRP A 579 -2.17 -17.70 11.72
CA TRP A 579 -1.38 -17.04 10.68
C TRP A 579 0.08 -17.53 10.64
N VAL A 580 0.65 -18.02 11.75
CA VAL A 580 2.03 -18.53 11.82
C VAL A 580 2.25 -19.71 10.86
N ILE A 581 1.27 -20.59 10.69
CA ILE A 581 1.38 -21.81 9.86
C ILE A 581 1.57 -21.52 8.36
N PRO A 582 0.68 -20.75 7.69
CA PRO A 582 0.85 -20.45 6.27
C PRO A 582 2.03 -19.50 6.03
N TYR A 583 2.39 -18.65 7.01
CA TYR A 583 3.66 -17.90 6.94
C TYR A 583 4.88 -18.86 6.94
N ALA A 584 4.90 -19.93 7.75
CA ALA A 584 5.97 -20.92 7.69
C ALA A 584 6.05 -21.64 6.33
N MET A 585 4.90 -21.92 5.70
CA MET A 585 4.85 -22.46 4.33
C MET A 585 5.40 -21.45 3.29
N TYR A 586 5.09 -20.15 3.41
CA TYR A 586 5.70 -19.12 2.59
C TYR A 586 7.22 -19.00 2.80
N GLU A 587 7.70 -19.02 4.05
CA GLU A 587 9.14 -18.92 4.33
C GLU A 587 9.89 -20.19 3.86
N MET A 588 9.24 -21.36 3.82
CA MET A 588 9.76 -22.56 3.13
C MET A 588 9.88 -22.33 1.62
N ALA A 589 8.87 -21.75 0.97
CA ALA A 589 8.95 -21.39 -0.46
C ALA A 589 10.09 -20.38 -0.73
N ALA A 590 10.25 -19.38 0.15
CA ALA A 590 11.34 -18.41 0.07
C ALA A 590 12.71 -19.10 0.26
N LEU A 591 12.84 -20.02 1.22
CA LEU A 591 14.04 -20.82 1.46
C LEU A 591 14.47 -21.60 0.19
N ARG A 592 13.51 -22.24 -0.49
CA ARG A 592 13.75 -22.89 -1.80
C ARG A 592 14.19 -21.93 -2.91
N CYS A 593 13.85 -20.64 -2.82
CA CYS A 593 14.31 -19.64 -3.78
C CYS A 593 15.77 -19.20 -3.56
N PHE A 594 16.29 -19.34 -2.34
CA PHE A 594 17.72 -19.19 -2.01
C PHE A 594 18.52 -20.44 -2.41
N GLN A 595 17.99 -21.63 -2.11
CA GLN A 595 18.54 -22.93 -2.52
C GLN A 595 18.25 -23.18 -4.01
N GLN A 596 19.05 -22.59 -4.91
CA GLN A 596 18.77 -22.38 -6.34
C GLN A 596 18.31 -23.59 -7.18
N HIS A 597 18.36 -24.82 -6.66
CA HIS A 597 18.06 -26.06 -7.39
C HIS A 597 16.63 -26.61 -7.15
N GLN A 598 15.82 -26.01 -6.26
CA GLN A 598 14.50 -26.55 -5.85
C GLN A 598 13.30 -25.63 -6.19
N ILE A 599 13.30 -25.07 -7.41
CA ILE A 599 12.29 -24.10 -7.88
C ILE A 599 10.86 -24.70 -8.00
N LYS A 600 10.71 -26.00 -8.27
CA LYS A 600 9.40 -26.65 -8.37
C LYS A 600 8.71 -26.71 -7.00
N ASP A 601 9.43 -27.15 -5.98
CA ASP A 601 8.99 -27.23 -4.59
C ASP A 601 8.48 -25.88 -4.06
N ALA A 602 9.11 -24.77 -4.47
CA ALA A 602 8.71 -23.43 -4.05
C ALA A 602 7.26 -23.09 -4.45
N ARG A 603 6.80 -23.52 -5.64
CA ARG A 603 5.40 -23.28 -6.07
C ARG A 603 4.41 -24.16 -5.31
N ASP A 604 4.78 -25.40 -4.98
CA ASP A 604 3.94 -26.29 -4.18
C ASP A 604 3.74 -25.74 -2.75
N TRP A 605 4.79 -25.22 -2.11
CA TRP A 605 4.67 -24.56 -0.80
C TRP A 605 3.78 -23.32 -0.81
N ILE A 606 3.83 -22.50 -1.87
CA ILE A 606 2.91 -21.36 -2.03
C ILE A 606 1.46 -21.85 -2.18
N GLN A 607 1.21 -22.87 -3.00
CA GLN A 607 -0.13 -23.45 -3.16
C GLN A 607 -0.66 -24.05 -1.85
N ARG A 608 0.20 -24.71 -1.05
CA ARG A 608 -0.16 -25.20 0.29
C ARG A 608 -0.54 -24.07 1.24
N SER A 609 0.26 -23.00 1.28
CA SER A 609 -0.04 -21.80 2.09
C SER A 609 -1.39 -21.19 1.74
N GLU A 610 -1.73 -21.13 0.46
CA GLU A 610 -2.97 -20.54 -0.03
C GLU A 610 -4.17 -21.46 0.23
N ASN A 611 -3.99 -22.77 0.06
CA ASN A 611 -5.00 -23.78 0.41
C ASN A 611 -5.27 -23.84 1.92
N TYR A 612 -4.25 -23.62 2.76
CA TYR A 612 -4.41 -23.56 4.23
C TYR A 612 -5.33 -22.40 4.62
N SER A 613 -5.06 -21.19 4.10
CA SER A 613 -5.88 -20.00 4.34
C SER A 613 -7.33 -20.22 3.91
N LEU A 614 -7.57 -20.78 2.73
CA LEU A 614 -8.93 -21.09 2.23
C LEU A 614 -9.69 -22.08 3.13
N ARG A 615 -9.04 -23.14 3.63
CA ARG A 615 -9.68 -24.09 4.55
C ARG A 615 -10.10 -23.43 5.86
N HIS A 616 -9.23 -22.59 6.42
CA HIS A 616 -9.44 -22.00 7.73
C HIS A 616 -10.33 -20.76 7.71
N SER A 617 -10.44 -20.05 6.58
CA SER A 617 -11.48 -19.02 6.40
C SER A 617 -12.87 -19.65 6.43
N HIS A 618 -13.11 -20.76 5.70
CA HIS A 618 -14.40 -21.44 5.72
C HIS A 618 -14.77 -21.97 7.12
N ALA A 619 -13.83 -22.58 7.85
CA ALA A 619 -14.06 -23.08 9.20
C ALA A 619 -14.32 -21.97 10.25
N ALA A 620 -13.92 -20.72 9.97
CA ALA A 620 -14.24 -19.58 10.83
C ALA A 620 -15.64 -19.00 10.53
N GLU A 621 -16.09 -19.05 9.28
CA GLU A 621 -17.39 -18.53 8.84
C GLU A 621 -18.59 -19.35 9.35
N GLU A 622 -18.41 -20.66 9.57
CA GLU A 622 -19.42 -21.52 10.20
C GLU A 622 -19.67 -21.19 11.69
N ASN A 623 -18.75 -20.47 12.34
CA ASN A 623 -18.77 -20.23 13.79
C ASN A 623 -18.91 -18.74 14.11
N SER A 624 -20.10 -18.18 13.82
CA SER A 624 -20.44 -16.75 13.84
C SER A 624 -20.26 -16.01 15.19
N ASN A 625 -19.90 -16.72 16.26
CA ASN A 625 -19.59 -16.15 17.58
C ASN A 625 -18.09 -16.11 17.90
N ALA A 626 -17.21 -16.49 16.98
CA ALA A 626 -15.76 -16.42 17.17
C ALA A 626 -15.28 -14.94 17.24
N PRO A 627 -14.43 -14.56 18.21
CA PRO A 627 -13.89 -13.20 18.28
C PRO A 627 -12.99 -12.89 17.08
N GLU A 628 -13.07 -11.67 16.53
CA GLU A 628 -12.13 -11.18 15.52
C GLU A 628 -10.70 -11.20 16.09
N ASN A 629 -9.87 -12.18 15.68
CA ASN A 629 -8.50 -12.34 16.19
C ASN A 629 -7.47 -11.38 15.57
N GLY A 630 -7.88 -10.52 14.63
CA GLY A 630 -7.00 -9.60 13.91
C GLY A 630 -6.21 -10.23 12.75
N ASP A 631 -6.34 -11.55 12.54
CA ASP A 631 -5.56 -12.34 11.58
C ASP A 631 -5.76 -11.95 10.10
N SER A 632 -6.85 -11.25 9.77
CA SER A 632 -7.22 -10.88 8.39
C SER A 632 -6.26 -9.89 7.71
N ASP A 633 -5.52 -9.05 8.46
CA ASP A 633 -4.43 -8.26 7.88
C ASP A 633 -3.26 -9.16 7.48
N TRP A 634 -2.93 -10.15 8.33
CA TRP A 634 -1.80 -11.06 8.11
C TRP A 634 -1.98 -11.93 6.87
N GLU A 635 -3.18 -12.49 6.66
CA GLU A 635 -3.53 -13.24 5.43
C GLU A 635 -3.34 -12.39 4.16
N SER A 636 -3.79 -11.15 4.22
CA SER A 636 -3.72 -10.23 3.10
C SER A 636 -2.29 -9.82 2.76
N ARG A 637 -1.47 -9.53 3.79
CA ARG A 637 -0.03 -9.30 3.61
C ARG A 637 0.62 -10.54 2.99
N LEU A 638 0.33 -11.73 3.53
CA LEU A 638 0.87 -13.01 3.04
C LEU A 638 0.56 -13.22 1.56
N HIS A 639 -0.66 -12.93 1.12
CA HIS A 639 -1.05 -13.01 -0.28
C HIS A 639 -0.15 -12.15 -1.19
N VAL A 640 0.17 -10.92 -0.77
CA VAL A 640 1.12 -10.05 -1.50
C VAL A 640 2.52 -10.65 -1.51
N ARG A 641 3.01 -11.22 -0.40
CA ARG A 641 4.34 -11.88 -0.35
C ARG A 641 4.39 -13.08 -1.31
N CYS A 642 3.36 -13.93 -1.31
CA CYS A 642 3.21 -15.07 -2.21
C CYS A 642 3.17 -14.65 -3.68
N GLN A 643 2.40 -13.62 -4.03
CA GLN A 643 2.29 -13.13 -5.41
C GLN A 643 3.63 -12.57 -5.92
N LEU A 644 4.35 -11.79 -5.11
CA LEU A 644 5.67 -11.28 -5.48
C LEU A 644 6.71 -12.40 -5.63
N LEU A 645 6.61 -13.46 -4.82
CA LEU A 645 7.49 -14.61 -4.91
C LEU A 645 7.20 -15.45 -6.17
N LEU A 646 5.93 -15.61 -6.55
CA LEU A 646 5.55 -16.24 -7.83
C LEU A 646 6.09 -15.45 -9.03
N GLU A 647 6.01 -14.12 -9.02
CA GLU A 647 6.61 -13.29 -10.08
C GLU A 647 8.13 -13.47 -10.17
N LYS A 648 8.82 -13.58 -9.02
CA LYS A 648 10.27 -13.88 -9.01
C LYS A 648 10.59 -15.26 -9.57
N LEU A 649 9.74 -16.25 -9.30
CA LEU A 649 9.89 -17.59 -9.85
C LEU A 649 9.68 -17.58 -11.37
N ASP A 650 8.69 -16.85 -11.87
CA ASP A 650 8.46 -16.71 -13.31
C ASP A 650 9.66 -16.08 -14.02
N ASP A 651 10.28 -15.02 -13.47
CA ASP A 651 11.54 -14.44 -13.99
C ASP A 651 12.64 -15.52 -14.16
N LYS A 652 12.88 -16.35 -13.13
CA LYS A 652 13.96 -17.35 -13.15
C LYS A 652 13.76 -18.43 -14.21
N ASN A 653 12.52 -18.83 -14.49
CA ASN A 653 12.24 -19.85 -15.51
C ASN A 653 12.50 -19.31 -16.93
N GLU A 654 12.41 -17.99 -17.15
CA GLU A 654 12.80 -17.37 -18.43
C GLU A 654 14.32 -17.42 -18.67
N ILE A 655 15.15 -17.59 -17.63
CA ILE A 655 16.64 -17.67 -17.73
C ILE A 655 17.14 -19.10 -17.99
N TYR A 656 16.63 -20.10 -17.25
CA TYR A 656 17.09 -21.51 -17.37
C TYR A 656 16.48 -22.28 -18.55
N THR A 657 15.74 -21.61 -19.44
CA THR A 657 15.15 -22.21 -20.66
C THR A 657 15.73 -21.59 -21.96
N ILE A 658 16.89 -20.94 -21.82
CA ILE A 658 17.77 -20.47 -22.92
C ILE A 658 18.89 -21.49 -23.10
#